data_AF-A0A1H6UD21-F1
#
_entry.id   AF-A0A1H6UD21-F1
#
_cell.length_a   1.000
_cell.length_b   1.000
_cell.length_c   1.000
_cell.angle_alpha   90.00
_cell.angle_beta   90.00
_cell.angle_gamma   90.00
#
_symmetry.space_group_name_H-M   'P 1'
#
loop_
_entity.id
_entity.type
_entity.pdbx_description
1 polymer ?
#
loop_
_entity_poly.entity_id
_entity_poly.type
_entity_poly.pdbx_seq_one_letter_code
_entity_poly.pdbx_strand_id
1 'polypeptide(L)'
;MNENRREFLKKAALFSGGLGLWGALPSSIHKAMAINPDPGTTFLDAEHVVILMQENRSFDHCFGKLKGVRGFNDPRAIRLPNKDLVWLQRDAKGQTFAPFRLNIKDTKATWMSAIPHSWEDQVDARNQGKYDGWIEAKRPGRKEFAHVPMTMGYYDREDIPFYYAFADAFTVCDQHFCASLTGTTTNRNYLWAGKSVGNPGEKPLVRNGEHTYGKEVSWKTFPDRLQEHGVDWRIYQNEVSVNTLLEGEDESWLANFTDNNLEWFTQFGVRFTPGHYAFLLHQQKNLPQEIAGLEKEHAAADAAKKATISNEMKAKRQALEVVENTLSRYNPDTFAGLGEKEKELHRRAFTVNQGDPNYHRTETLEYLDGSEKRSTKIPKGDIFYQFRKDVDAGKLPAVSWLVAPQKFSDHPSAPWYGAWYVSEALEILTKNPEVWKKTIFILNYDENDGYFDHIPPFVPPKPGDPATGIVSEGLDARTEFVTLEQELTYPGMKPENARESPVGLGYRVPLIVASPWSRGGWVNSQVCDISSTILFLEKFLSHKTEQTIREDTISTWRRAVCGDLTSVFRPYNGEQIPLPDFVDFEGHVKTIHSAGFKELPNNFKALDENEIAQANNDPRRSPWIPAQEPGIKPSNALPYELYVEGNLDKPGTSLRVKFEASDRQFGKKALAAPFLVYAPGAYRLEESGESESCRTWSFAVNAGDELYFDWPLNNFVGENYELLIYGPNGFFRSISGSKKSSGLKTHASYLQKDTRAGTGVFQLDVENQMERSVTLEVKDNAYGLGKKTIVLHAGKKEPIRIPTDSSHGWYDFSVRTVGSLHFSRRFCGRLEFGKHSFSDPYMGREVGLRAT
;
A
#
# COMPACT_ATOMS: atom_id res chain seq x y z
N MET A 1 -9.21 23.98 -28.06
CA MET A 1 -7.93 23.28 -28.28
C MET A 1 -7.15 23.44 -26.98
N ASN A 2 -6.96 22.36 -26.21
CA ASN A 2 -6.45 22.43 -24.83
C ASN A 2 -4.93 22.65 -24.83
N GLU A 3 -4.50 23.86 -24.49
CA GLU A 3 -3.09 24.28 -24.43
C GLU A 3 -2.34 23.62 -23.24
N ASN A 4 -2.98 23.43 -22.08
CA ASN A 4 -2.29 23.16 -20.81
C ASN A 4 -1.40 21.91 -20.77
N ARG A 5 -1.81 20.76 -21.30
CA ARG A 5 -1.01 19.52 -21.26
C ARG A 5 0.17 19.55 -22.23
N ARG A 6 -0.13 19.88 -23.49
CA ARG A 6 0.89 19.97 -24.54
C ARG A 6 1.88 21.06 -24.17
N GLU A 7 1.40 22.18 -23.65
CA GLU A 7 2.25 23.20 -23.04
C GLU A 7 3.03 22.64 -21.84
N PHE A 8 2.43 21.86 -20.95
CA PHE A 8 3.16 21.29 -19.80
C PHE A 8 4.35 20.43 -20.25
N LEU A 9 4.15 19.49 -21.18
CA LEU A 9 5.25 18.64 -21.66
C LEU A 9 6.25 19.44 -22.52
N LYS A 10 5.77 20.43 -23.29
CA LYS A 10 6.62 21.40 -23.99
C LYS A 10 7.48 22.21 -23.03
N LYS A 11 6.88 22.74 -21.97
CA LYS A 11 7.54 23.51 -20.92
C LYS A 11 8.55 22.64 -20.19
N ALA A 12 8.14 21.46 -19.71
CA ALA A 12 8.99 20.47 -19.06
C ALA A 12 10.27 20.17 -19.86
N ALA A 13 10.16 20.01 -21.18
CA ALA A 13 11.33 19.79 -22.04
C ALA A 13 12.08 21.09 -22.38
N LEU A 14 11.42 22.23 -22.61
CA LEU A 14 12.06 23.51 -22.96
C LEU A 14 12.84 24.17 -21.81
N PHE A 15 12.61 23.78 -20.55
CA PHE A 15 13.21 24.43 -19.36
C PHE A 15 14.70 24.18 -19.14
N SER A 16 15.38 23.48 -20.02
CA SER A 16 16.79 23.17 -19.87
C SER A 16 17.74 24.26 -20.43
N GLY A 17 17.23 25.35 -21.01
CA GLY A 17 18.03 26.52 -21.43
C GLY A 17 17.37 27.88 -21.13
N GLY A 18 17.81 28.56 -20.06
CA GLY A 18 17.79 30.04 -19.84
C GLY A 18 16.51 30.89 -20.09
N LEU A 19 15.99 31.45 -18.98
CA LEU A 19 15.16 32.67 -18.83
C LEU A 19 13.84 32.78 -19.61
N GLY A 20 12.76 32.34 -18.94
CA GLY A 20 11.41 32.85 -19.15
C GLY A 20 10.70 32.94 -17.79
N LEU A 21 10.50 34.15 -17.28
CA LEU A 21 9.42 34.43 -16.31
C LEU A 21 8.10 33.94 -16.93
N TRP A 22 7.11 33.51 -16.13
CA TRP A 22 5.66 33.84 -16.28
C TRP A 22 4.76 32.99 -15.35
N GLY A 23 3.84 33.70 -14.68
CA GLY A 23 2.51 33.24 -14.24
C GLY A 23 2.43 32.07 -13.25
N ALA A 24 2.57 32.35 -11.96
CA ALA A 24 2.18 31.39 -10.91
C ALA A 24 0.68 31.07 -11.01
N LEU A 25 0.32 30.00 -11.71
CA LEU A 25 -0.99 29.36 -11.55
C LEU A 25 -1.10 28.89 -10.09
N PRO A 26 -2.25 29.06 -9.40
CA PRO A 26 -2.46 28.38 -8.13
C PRO A 26 -2.28 26.88 -8.38
N SER A 27 -1.51 26.20 -7.51
CA SER A 27 -1.35 24.75 -7.62
C SER A 27 -2.72 24.08 -7.59
N SER A 28 -2.89 22.98 -8.32
CA SER A 28 -4.14 22.20 -8.35
C SER A 28 -4.65 21.85 -6.95
N ILE A 29 -3.73 21.62 -6.02
CA ILE A 29 -3.97 21.43 -4.59
C ILE A 29 -4.61 22.67 -3.95
N HIS A 30 -4.11 23.89 -4.22
CA HIS A 30 -4.69 25.12 -3.67
C HIS A 30 -6.12 25.34 -4.19
N LYS A 31 -6.39 25.09 -5.47
CA LYS A 31 -7.74 25.18 -6.04
C LYS A 31 -8.69 24.20 -5.35
N ALA A 32 -8.25 22.94 -5.22
CA ALA A 32 -9.00 21.90 -4.53
C ALA A 32 -9.28 22.26 -3.06
N MET A 33 -8.30 22.84 -2.37
CA MET A 33 -8.46 23.28 -0.97
C MET A 33 -9.36 24.50 -0.81
N ALA A 34 -9.40 25.41 -1.80
CA ALA A 34 -10.17 26.65 -1.73
C ALA A 34 -11.68 26.46 -1.94
N ILE A 35 -12.09 25.37 -2.57
CA ILE A 35 -13.51 25.06 -2.82
C ILE A 35 -14.08 24.34 -1.60
N ASN A 36 -15.05 24.97 -0.94
CA ASN A 36 -15.75 24.41 0.23
C ASN A 36 -17.02 23.66 -0.20
N PRO A 37 -17.41 22.59 0.51
CA PRO A 37 -18.76 22.06 0.42
C PRO A 37 -19.71 22.93 1.28
N ASP A 38 -21.01 22.66 1.23
CA ASP A 38 -21.96 23.40 2.06
C ASP A 38 -21.77 23.04 3.56
N PRO A 39 -21.83 24.01 4.50
CA PRO A 39 -21.73 23.71 5.93
C PRO A 39 -22.81 22.72 6.40
N GLY A 40 -22.40 21.77 7.24
CA GLY A 40 -23.24 20.67 7.74
C GLY A 40 -23.18 19.39 6.89
N THR A 41 -22.58 19.43 5.70
CA THR A 41 -22.43 18.25 4.83
C THR A 41 -21.35 17.29 5.30
N THR A 42 -21.46 16.05 4.84
CA THR A 42 -20.54 14.94 5.05
C THR A 42 -20.17 14.28 3.73
N PHE A 43 -19.25 13.32 3.74
CA PHE A 43 -18.90 12.55 2.55
C PHE A 43 -20.07 11.78 1.91
N LEU A 44 -21.18 11.58 2.64
CA LEU A 44 -22.39 10.98 2.10
C LEU A 44 -23.13 11.90 1.13
N ASP A 45 -22.87 13.21 1.19
CA ASP A 45 -23.39 14.21 0.25
C ASP A 45 -22.58 14.27 -1.06
N ALA A 46 -21.53 13.44 -1.19
CA ALA A 46 -20.76 13.34 -2.42
C ALA A 46 -21.62 12.80 -3.57
N GLU A 47 -21.38 13.31 -4.76
CA GLU A 47 -21.98 12.80 -5.98
C GLU A 47 -21.07 11.86 -6.77
N HIS A 48 -19.75 12.05 -6.66
CA HIS A 48 -18.76 11.35 -7.47
C HIS A 48 -17.62 10.80 -6.63
N VAL A 49 -17.20 9.58 -6.94
CA VAL A 49 -15.95 8.98 -6.46
C VAL A 49 -15.04 8.74 -7.66
N VAL A 50 -13.86 9.36 -7.66
CA VAL A 50 -12.83 9.21 -8.70
C VAL A 50 -11.63 8.48 -8.10
N ILE A 51 -11.23 7.37 -8.72
CA ILE A 51 -10.19 6.48 -8.21
C ILE A 51 -9.03 6.45 -9.21
N LEU A 52 -7.82 6.69 -8.73
CA LEU A 52 -6.58 6.57 -9.49
C LEU A 52 -5.61 5.68 -8.73
N MET A 53 -5.20 4.59 -9.38
CA MET A 53 -4.17 3.69 -8.88
C MET A 53 -2.89 3.85 -9.70
N GLN A 54 -1.86 4.41 -9.06
CA GLN A 54 -0.49 4.52 -9.57
C GLN A 54 0.28 3.21 -9.33
N GLU A 55 1.50 3.17 -9.86
CA GLU A 55 2.49 2.10 -9.79
C GLU A 55 3.83 2.64 -9.30
N ASN A 56 4.76 1.82 -8.86
CA ASN A 56 4.57 0.96 -7.72
C ASN A 56 5.47 1.57 -6.63
N ARG A 57 5.01 1.81 -5.40
CA ARG A 57 5.81 2.52 -4.40
C ARG A 57 5.47 2.04 -2.99
N SER A 58 6.49 1.74 -2.19
CA SER A 58 6.28 1.50 -0.76
C SER A 58 5.94 2.79 -0.03
N PHE A 59 5.24 2.68 1.11
CA PHE A 59 4.90 3.85 1.91
C PHE A 59 6.15 4.55 2.44
N ASP A 60 7.09 3.85 3.08
CA ASP A 60 8.31 4.47 3.59
C ASP A 60 9.19 5.09 2.49
N HIS A 61 9.20 4.50 1.30
CA HIS A 61 9.92 5.03 0.15
C HIS A 61 9.41 6.41 -0.28
N CYS A 62 8.11 6.68 -0.17
CA CYS A 62 7.55 8.00 -0.48
C CYS A 62 7.41 8.90 0.75
N PHE A 63 6.84 8.38 1.84
CA PHE A 63 6.35 9.16 2.96
C PHE A 63 7.01 8.82 4.30
N GLY A 64 8.02 7.95 4.33
CA GLY A 64 8.71 7.59 5.57
C GLY A 64 9.31 8.79 6.32
N LYS A 65 9.61 9.89 5.61
CA LYS A 65 10.08 11.17 6.20
C LYS A 65 8.97 12.19 6.47
N LEU A 66 7.73 11.99 6.03
CA LEU A 66 6.63 12.93 6.25
C LEU A 66 6.34 13.07 7.76
N LYS A 67 6.12 14.28 8.26
CA LYS A 67 5.76 14.47 9.68
C LYS A 67 4.44 13.77 10.04
N GLY A 68 4.34 13.27 11.27
CA GLY A 68 3.10 12.71 11.82
C GLY A 68 2.67 11.32 11.31
N VAL A 69 3.31 10.75 10.31
CA VAL A 69 3.06 9.36 9.88
C VAL A 69 3.99 8.38 10.56
N ARG A 70 3.59 7.11 10.67
CA ARG A 70 4.47 6.02 11.06
C ARG A 70 5.50 5.76 9.97
N GLY A 71 6.66 6.41 10.10
CA GLY A 71 7.79 6.31 9.19
C GLY A 71 9.09 6.08 9.96
N PHE A 72 10.17 6.76 9.59
CA PHE A 72 11.51 6.51 10.14
C PHE A 72 11.70 6.90 11.61
N ASN A 73 10.78 7.66 12.22
CA ASN A 73 10.77 7.90 13.67
C ASN A 73 9.79 6.98 14.43
N ASP A 74 9.21 5.92 13.83
CA ASP A 74 8.25 5.06 14.55
C ASP A 74 8.92 4.41 15.78
N PRO A 75 8.47 4.74 17.02
CA PRO A 75 9.08 4.21 18.23
C PRO A 75 8.76 2.74 18.51
N ARG A 76 7.89 2.11 17.71
CA ARG A 76 7.53 0.69 17.79
C ARG A 76 7.87 -0.08 16.52
N ALA A 77 8.86 0.36 15.75
CA ALA A 77 9.44 -0.47 14.70
C ALA A 77 9.99 -1.79 15.29
N ILE A 78 9.87 -2.88 14.53
CA ILE A 78 10.33 -4.19 14.99
C ILE A 78 11.86 -4.25 15.11
N ARG A 79 12.34 -5.27 15.82
CA ARG A 79 13.74 -5.69 15.77
C ARG A 79 13.85 -6.99 14.97
N LEU A 80 14.91 -7.10 14.18
CA LEU A 80 15.23 -8.30 13.41
C LEU A 80 15.72 -9.42 14.34
N PRO A 81 15.85 -10.68 13.87
CA PRO A 81 16.34 -11.79 14.69
C PRO A 81 17.74 -11.56 15.28
N ASN A 82 18.58 -10.79 14.60
CA ASN A 82 19.90 -10.36 15.08
C ASN A 82 19.85 -9.22 16.12
N LYS A 83 18.65 -8.75 16.49
CA LYS A 83 18.33 -7.65 17.42
C LYS A 83 18.58 -6.23 16.88
N ASP A 84 19.03 -6.11 15.64
CA ASP A 84 19.15 -4.83 14.97
C ASP A 84 17.76 -4.24 14.69
N LEU A 85 17.67 -2.91 14.58
CA LEU A 85 16.48 -2.23 14.09
C LEU A 85 16.13 -2.74 12.69
N VAL A 86 14.83 -2.82 12.38
CA VAL A 86 14.35 -3.28 11.06
C VAL A 86 14.94 -2.52 9.87
N TRP A 87 15.32 -1.25 10.06
CA TRP A 87 15.96 -0.42 9.03
C TRP A 87 17.39 -0.89 8.68
N LEU A 88 18.03 -1.71 9.51
CA LEU A 88 19.40 -2.19 9.33
C LEU A 88 19.38 -3.58 8.69
N GLN A 89 19.31 -3.63 7.37
CA GLN A 89 19.22 -4.87 6.60
C GLN A 89 20.61 -5.38 6.20
N ARG A 90 20.80 -6.70 6.23
CA ARG A 90 22.07 -7.34 5.85
C ARG A 90 21.99 -7.93 4.45
N ASP A 91 23.09 -7.84 3.72
CA ASP A 91 23.28 -8.57 2.47
C ASP A 91 23.86 -9.98 2.72
N ALA A 92 23.96 -10.79 1.67
CA ALA A 92 24.50 -12.15 1.72
C ALA A 92 25.99 -12.21 2.09
N LYS A 93 26.71 -11.08 2.04
CA LYS A 93 28.10 -10.95 2.49
C LYS A 93 28.20 -10.55 3.96
N GLY A 94 27.07 -10.34 4.64
CA GLY A 94 27.00 -9.89 6.02
C GLY A 94 27.18 -8.38 6.19
N GLN A 95 27.21 -7.60 5.11
CA GLN A 95 27.30 -6.14 5.16
C GLN A 95 25.94 -5.56 5.54
N THR A 96 25.92 -4.60 6.47
CA THR A 96 24.68 -3.96 6.95
C THR A 96 24.47 -2.61 6.29
N PHE A 97 23.27 -2.35 5.78
CA PHE A 97 22.89 -1.09 5.15
C PHE A 97 21.65 -0.50 5.83
N ALA A 98 21.65 0.82 5.96
CA ALA A 98 20.50 1.60 6.41
C ALA A 98 19.78 2.26 5.21
N PRO A 99 18.56 2.78 5.38
CA PRO A 99 17.88 3.50 4.31
C PRO A 99 18.66 4.74 3.89
N PHE A 100 18.70 5.03 2.59
CA PHE A 100 19.43 6.16 2.03
C PHE A 100 18.57 6.94 1.03
N ARG A 101 18.81 8.24 0.93
CA ARG A 101 18.02 9.13 0.07
C ARG A 101 18.37 8.91 -1.40
N LEU A 102 17.38 8.65 -2.23
CA LEU A 102 17.46 8.64 -3.69
C LEU A 102 17.36 10.08 -4.22
N ASN A 103 18.42 10.86 -4.02
CA ASN A 103 18.39 12.28 -4.32
C ASN A 103 18.29 12.54 -5.84
N ILE A 104 17.13 13.00 -6.31
CA ILE A 104 16.86 13.23 -7.75
C ILE A 104 17.64 14.43 -8.31
N LYS A 105 18.11 15.32 -7.43
CA LYS A 105 18.90 16.50 -7.82
C LYS A 105 20.33 16.14 -8.16
N ASP A 106 20.86 15.06 -7.61
CA ASP A 106 22.28 14.71 -7.78
C ASP A 106 22.50 13.35 -8.43
N THR A 107 21.47 12.52 -8.54
CA THR A 107 21.58 11.13 -9.02
C THR A 107 20.54 10.81 -10.08
N LYS A 108 20.76 9.73 -10.83
CA LYS A 108 19.79 9.21 -11.82
C LYS A 108 18.65 8.37 -11.23
N ALA A 109 18.34 8.52 -9.94
CA ALA A 109 17.41 7.66 -9.21
C ALA A 109 16.05 7.42 -9.90
N THR A 110 15.44 8.44 -10.51
CA THR A 110 14.14 8.32 -11.21
C THR A 110 14.22 7.60 -12.56
N TRP A 111 15.41 7.18 -12.98
CA TRP A 111 15.68 6.49 -14.25
C TRP A 111 16.27 5.09 -14.04
N MET A 112 16.20 4.56 -12.82
CA MET A 112 16.85 3.31 -12.42
C MET A 112 15.99 2.04 -12.52
N SER A 113 14.84 2.06 -13.22
CA SER A 113 13.98 0.88 -13.45
C SER A 113 13.48 0.20 -12.17
N ALA A 114 12.51 -0.70 -12.33
CA ALA A 114 12.02 -1.57 -11.26
C ALA A 114 13.12 -2.46 -10.66
N ILE A 115 12.93 -2.84 -9.40
CA ILE A 115 13.67 -3.91 -8.71
C ILE A 115 12.74 -5.12 -8.47
N PRO A 116 13.24 -6.31 -8.10
CA PRO A 116 12.40 -7.52 -8.05
C PRO A 116 11.20 -7.41 -7.11
N HIS A 117 10.00 -7.70 -7.61
CA HIS A 117 8.74 -7.62 -6.86
C HIS A 117 7.74 -8.73 -7.23
N SER A 118 8.24 -9.85 -7.74
CA SER A 118 7.43 -11.06 -7.94
C SER A 118 6.99 -11.69 -6.60
N TRP A 119 6.06 -12.64 -6.65
CA TRP A 119 5.63 -13.44 -5.50
C TRP A 119 6.80 -14.00 -4.70
N GLU A 120 7.77 -14.60 -5.39
CA GLU A 120 8.97 -15.18 -4.81
C GLU A 120 9.78 -14.11 -4.06
N ASP A 121 10.06 -12.98 -4.72
CA ASP A 121 10.84 -11.88 -4.14
C ASP A 121 10.14 -11.24 -2.94
N GLN A 122 8.81 -11.13 -2.97
CA GLN A 122 8.03 -10.54 -1.88
C GLN A 122 7.96 -11.46 -0.67
N VAL A 123 7.71 -12.75 -0.90
CA VAL A 123 7.67 -13.78 0.15
C VAL A 123 9.05 -13.95 0.80
N ASP A 124 10.11 -13.96 0.00
CA ASP A 124 11.48 -14.11 0.48
C ASP A 124 11.94 -12.88 1.29
N ALA A 125 11.50 -11.67 0.93
CA ALA A 125 11.75 -10.47 1.74
C ALA A 125 11.03 -10.50 3.09
N ARG A 126 9.79 -11.03 3.13
CA ARG A 126 9.04 -11.21 4.39
C ARG A 126 9.72 -12.26 5.27
N ASN A 127 10.34 -13.27 4.67
CA ASN A 127 11.10 -14.35 5.32
C ASN A 127 10.36 -14.98 6.53
N GLN A 128 9.14 -15.49 6.31
CA GLN A 128 8.31 -16.06 7.38
C GLN A 128 8.06 -15.11 8.57
N GLY A 129 8.08 -13.80 8.31
CA GLY A 129 7.92 -12.75 9.32
C GLY A 129 9.22 -12.32 10.01
N LYS A 130 10.36 -12.99 9.75
CA LYS A 130 11.69 -12.61 10.27
C LYS A 130 12.16 -11.27 9.69
N TYR A 131 11.73 -10.95 8.46
CA TYR A 131 11.81 -9.61 7.86
C TYR A 131 13.25 -9.04 7.70
N ASP A 132 14.23 -9.93 7.58
CA ASP A 132 15.67 -9.65 7.56
C ASP A 132 16.35 -10.01 6.22
N GLY A 133 15.56 -10.30 5.17
CA GLY A 133 16.03 -10.79 3.87
C GLY A 133 15.89 -9.81 2.71
N TRP A 134 15.58 -8.54 2.97
CA TRP A 134 15.16 -7.58 1.93
C TRP A 134 16.20 -7.36 0.83
N ILE A 135 17.47 -7.14 1.19
CA ILE A 135 18.49 -6.76 0.20
C ILE A 135 18.70 -7.83 -0.87
N GLU A 136 18.72 -9.10 -0.48
CA GLU A 136 18.90 -10.20 -1.44
C GLU A 136 17.65 -10.48 -2.24
N ALA A 137 16.49 -10.55 -1.56
CA ALA A 137 15.22 -10.80 -2.24
C ALA A 137 14.89 -9.70 -3.26
N LYS A 138 15.40 -8.48 -3.07
CA LYS A 138 15.14 -7.30 -3.89
C LYS A 138 16.36 -6.80 -4.65
N ARG A 139 17.38 -7.66 -4.83
CA ARG A 139 18.62 -7.28 -5.49
C ARG A 139 18.37 -6.93 -6.97
N PRO A 140 18.78 -5.74 -7.45
CA PRO A 140 18.52 -5.37 -8.84
C PRO A 140 19.15 -6.34 -9.84
N GLY A 141 18.39 -6.73 -10.87
CA GLY A 141 18.87 -7.65 -11.92
C GLY A 141 19.86 -7.00 -12.90
N ARG A 142 19.91 -5.67 -12.98
CA ARG A 142 20.82 -4.97 -13.90
C ARG A 142 22.21 -4.86 -13.31
N LYS A 143 23.20 -5.43 -14.00
CA LYS A 143 24.61 -5.49 -13.56
C LYS A 143 25.19 -4.11 -13.19
N GLU A 144 24.78 -3.06 -13.90
CA GLU A 144 25.22 -1.68 -13.67
C GLU A 144 24.98 -1.19 -12.23
N PHE A 145 23.91 -1.63 -11.59
CA PHE A 145 23.54 -1.17 -10.23
C PHE A 145 23.12 -2.29 -9.28
N ALA A 146 23.43 -3.55 -9.59
CA ALA A 146 23.18 -4.70 -8.71
C ALA A 146 23.93 -4.63 -7.35
N HIS A 147 24.95 -3.77 -7.24
CA HIS A 147 25.71 -3.51 -6.01
C HIS A 147 25.07 -2.45 -5.12
N VAL A 148 24.10 -1.67 -5.62
CA VAL A 148 23.36 -0.68 -4.86
C VAL A 148 22.27 -1.40 -4.07
N PRO A 149 22.12 -1.16 -2.74
CA PRO A 149 21.05 -1.77 -1.93
C PRO A 149 19.72 -1.07 -2.20
N MET A 150 19.27 -1.06 -3.46
CA MET A 150 18.23 -0.16 -3.99
C MET A 150 16.92 -0.24 -3.21
N THR A 151 16.54 -1.43 -2.72
CA THR A 151 15.36 -1.60 -1.86
C THR A 151 15.34 -0.64 -0.67
N MET A 152 16.50 -0.27 -0.12
CA MET A 152 16.65 0.65 1.01
C MET A 152 16.56 2.13 0.60
N GLY A 153 16.33 2.44 -0.67
CA GLY A 153 16.19 3.80 -1.17
C GLY A 153 14.87 4.45 -0.75
N TYR A 154 14.89 5.73 -0.38
CA TYR A 154 13.68 6.53 -0.11
C TYR A 154 13.79 7.93 -0.71
N TYR A 155 12.64 8.59 -0.87
CA TYR A 155 12.52 9.98 -1.29
C TYR A 155 12.04 10.87 -0.14
N ASP A 156 12.38 12.16 -0.20
CA ASP A 156 11.84 13.15 0.73
C ASP A 156 11.10 14.28 0.02
N ARG A 157 10.63 15.27 0.79
CA ARG A 157 9.86 16.41 0.27
C ARG A 157 10.56 17.14 -0.87
N GLU A 158 11.90 17.20 -0.88
CA GLU A 158 12.63 17.86 -1.96
C GLU A 158 12.63 17.04 -3.25
N ASP A 159 12.45 15.73 -3.13
CA ASP A 159 12.44 14.81 -4.25
C ASP A 159 11.03 14.57 -4.80
N ILE A 160 9.97 14.66 -3.99
CA ILE A 160 8.57 14.53 -4.42
C ILE A 160 7.65 15.57 -3.76
N PRO A 161 7.88 16.87 -4.00
CA PRO A 161 7.21 17.96 -3.28
C PRO A 161 5.69 17.98 -3.49
N PHE A 162 5.22 17.58 -4.68
CA PHE A 162 3.77 17.53 -4.97
C PHE A 162 3.05 16.54 -4.05
N TYR A 163 3.59 15.33 -3.88
CA TYR A 163 2.98 14.29 -3.06
C TYR A 163 2.99 14.64 -1.57
N TYR A 164 4.07 15.27 -1.08
CA TYR A 164 4.12 15.80 0.28
C TYR A 164 3.09 16.91 0.51
N ALA A 165 2.96 17.86 -0.43
CA ALA A 165 1.94 18.89 -0.36
C ALA A 165 0.52 18.32 -0.43
N PHE A 166 0.32 17.25 -1.19
CA PHE A 166 -0.98 16.58 -1.29
C PHE A 166 -1.37 15.90 0.04
N ALA A 167 -0.41 15.27 0.72
CA ALA A 167 -0.57 14.71 2.06
C ALA A 167 -0.66 15.78 3.18
N ASP A 168 -0.18 17.00 2.94
CA ASP A 168 -0.39 18.15 3.82
C ASP A 168 -1.72 18.87 3.59
N ALA A 169 -2.30 18.73 2.40
CA ALA A 169 -3.61 19.28 2.09
C ALA A 169 -4.74 18.35 2.57
N PHE A 170 -4.60 17.05 2.36
CA PHE A 170 -5.67 16.07 2.55
C PHE A 170 -5.29 14.97 3.55
N THR A 171 -6.08 13.90 3.63
CA THR A 171 -5.82 12.82 4.58
C THR A 171 -4.95 11.74 3.94
N VAL A 172 -3.78 11.48 4.53
CA VAL A 172 -2.88 10.36 4.19
C VAL A 172 -3.15 9.16 5.08
N CYS A 173 -3.16 7.96 4.52
CA CYS A 173 -3.33 6.71 5.28
C CYS A 173 -1.99 6.00 5.43
N ASP A 174 -1.47 5.94 6.65
CA ASP A 174 -0.13 5.38 6.96
C ASP A 174 -0.15 3.90 7.35
N GLN A 175 -1.32 3.27 7.36
CA GLN A 175 -1.50 1.82 7.47
C GLN A 175 -2.31 1.26 6.29
N HIS A 176 -2.08 1.80 5.09
CA HIS A 176 -2.59 1.25 3.84
C HIS A 176 -1.58 0.29 3.21
N PHE A 177 -2.01 -0.93 2.92
CA PHE A 177 -1.19 -2.02 2.37
C PHE A 177 -1.61 -2.35 0.94
N CYS A 178 -0.69 -2.84 0.10
CA CYS A 178 -1.11 -3.56 -1.08
C CYS A 178 -1.87 -4.83 -0.64
N ALA A 179 -2.77 -5.32 -1.47
CA ALA A 179 -3.64 -6.42 -1.08
C ALA A 179 -2.89 -7.75 -0.95
N SER A 180 -1.79 -7.94 -1.67
CA SER A 180 -1.04 -9.19 -1.77
C SER A 180 0.47 -8.97 -1.85
N LEU A 181 1.24 -9.92 -1.32
CA LEU A 181 2.71 -10.03 -1.41
C LEU A 181 3.16 -10.45 -2.82
N THR A 182 2.79 -9.69 -3.85
CA THR A 182 3.17 -9.95 -5.25
C THR A 182 3.04 -8.70 -6.12
N GLY A 183 3.26 -8.84 -7.42
CA GLY A 183 3.20 -7.77 -8.41
C GLY A 183 1.79 -7.28 -8.76
N THR A 184 1.77 -6.38 -9.75
CA THR A 184 0.65 -5.58 -10.25
C THR A 184 -0.66 -6.33 -10.45
N THR A 185 -0.66 -7.40 -11.27
CA THR A 185 -1.90 -8.02 -11.75
C THR A 185 -2.75 -8.53 -10.59
N THR A 186 -2.15 -9.25 -9.64
CA THR A 186 -2.90 -9.79 -8.50
C THR A 186 -3.39 -8.67 -7.59
N ASN A 187 -2.57 -7.65 -7.32
CA ASN A 187 -3.00 -6.51 -6.50
C ASN A 187 -4.17 -5.74 -7.14
N ARG A 188 -4.12 -5.50 -8.46
CA ARG A 188 -5.22 -4.90 -9.20
C ARG A 188 -6.48 -5.78 -9.25
N ASN A 189 -6.37 -7.11 -9.17
CA ASN A 189 -7.56 -7.97 -9.03
C ASN A 189 -8.35 -7.65 -7.74
N TYR A 190 -7.68 -7.26 -6.64
CA TYR A 190 -8.39 -6.83 -5.42
C TYR A 190 -9.09 -5.48 -5.57
N LEU A 191 -8.62 -4.59 -6.47
CA LEU A 191 -9.33 -3.35 -6.82
C LEU A 191 -10.63 -3.63 -7.58
N TRP A 192 -10.61 -4.62 -8.48
CA TRP A 192 -11.73 -4.92 -9.37
C TRP A 192 -12.71 -5.94 -8.80
N ALA A 193 -12.22 -6.94 -8.06
CA ALA A 193 -13.02 -8.10 -7.64
C ALA A 193 -12.81 -8.47 -6.17
N GLY A 194 -11.98 -7.75 -5.41
CA GLY A 194 -11.76 -8.03 -3.98
C GLY A 194 -11.12 -9.40 -3.68
N LYS A 195 -10.63 -10.11 -4.70
CA LYS A 195 -10.03 -11.45 -4.60
C LYS A 195 -9.05 -11.73 -5.72
N SER A 196 -8.26 -12.79 -5.58
CA SER A 196 -7.38 -13.32 -6.62
C SER A 196 -7.56 -14.82 -6.90
N VAL A 197 -8.60 -15.46 -6.36
CA VAL A 197 -8.87 -16.90 -6.49
C VAL A 197 -10.16 -17.17 -7.25
N GLY A 198 -10.25 -18.27 -8.00
CA GLY A 198 -11.47 -18.64 -8.72
C GLY A 198 -12.52 -19.31 -7.84
N ASN A 199 -12.79 -20.59 -8.12
CA ASN A 199 -13.75 -21.39 -7.37
C ASN A 199 -13.19 -21.79 -5.99
N PRO A 200 -14.05 -22.14 -5.02
CA PRO A 200 -13.59 -22.66 -3.73
C PRO A 200 -12.62 -23.84 -3.89
N GLY A 201 -11.47 -23.77 -3.21
CA GLY A 201 -10.42 -24.78 -3.25
C GLY A 201 -9.35 -24.58 -4.32
N GLU A 202 -9.58 -23.70 -5.29
CA GLU A 202 -8.55 -23.32 -6.26
C GLU A 202 -7.43 -22.51 -5.60
N LYS A 203 -6.26 -22.53 -6.23
CA LYS A 203 -5.10 -21.74 -5.81
C LYS A 203 -5.36 -20.24 -6.07
N PRO A 204 -5.06 -19.34 -5.12
CA PRO A 204 -4.96 -17.92 -5.41
C PRO A 204 -3.93 -17.60 -6.51
N LEU A 205 -4.31 -16.77 -7.48
CA LEU A 205 -3.40 -16.31 -8.53
C LEU A 205 -2.45 -15.26 -7.94
N VAL A 206 -1.16 -15.57 -7.92
CA VAL A 206 -0.11 -14.77 -7.28
C VAL A 206 0.98 -14.33 -8.25
N ARG A 207 0.85 -14.58 -9.55
CA ARG A 207 1.82 -14.12 -10.56
C ARG A 207 1.13 -13.36 -11.68
N ASN A 208 1.77 -12.30 -12.20
CA ASN A 208 1.24 -11.53 -13.34
C ASN A 208 0.92 -12.41 -14.55
N GLY A 209 1.72 -13.45 -14.79
CA GLY A 209 1.50 -14.41 -15.88
C GLY A 209 0.36 -15.41 -15.65
N GLU A 210 -0.30 -15.45 -14.49
CA GLU A 210 -1.42 -16.35 -14.21
C GLU A 210 -2.78 -15.77 -14.66
N HIS A 211 -2.89 -14.43 -14.78
CA HIS A 211 -4.11 -13.75 -15.25
C HIS A 211 -3.72 -12.69 -16.30
N THR A 212 -3.80 -13.07 -17.58
CA THR A 212 -3.41 -12.22 -18.71
C THR A 212 -4.11 -12.68 -19.99
N TYR A 213 -3.79 -12.12 -21.16
CA TYR A 213 -4.36 -12.57 -22.43
C TYR A 213 -4.07 -14.06 -22.68
N GLY A 214 -5.10 -14.84 -23.03
CA GLY A 214 -5.03 -16.29 -23.14
C GLY A 214 -5.21 -17.05 -21.83
N LYS A 215 -5.33 -16.34 -20.70
CA LYS A 215 -5.64 -16.85 -19.36
C LYS A 215 -6.71 -15.99 -18.70
N GLU A 216 -7.68 -15.55 -19.48
CA GLU A 216 -8.78 -14.70 -19.02
C GLU A 216 -9.69 -15.44 -18.02
N VAL A 217 -10.25 -14.71 -17.06
CA VAL A 217 -11.20 -15.24 -16.07
C VAL A 217 -12.62 -14.71 -16.31
N SER A 218 -13.59 -15.20 -15.54
CA SER A 218 -15.00 -14.78 -15.61
C SER A 218 -15.59 -14.54 -14.23
N TRP A 219 -14.74 -14.23 -13.23
CA TRP A 219 -15.25 -13.90 -11.90
C TRP A 219 -16.07 -12.62 -11.97
N LYS A 220 -17.08 -12.54 -11.11
CA LYS A 220 -17.84 -11.32 -10.93
C LYS A 220 -16.95 -10.25 -10.32
N THR A 221 -17.01 -9.06 -10.89
CA THR A 221 -16.26 -7.88 -10.45
C THR A 221 -17.19 -6.87 -9.81
N PHE A 222 -16.64 -5.88 -9.10
CA PHE A 222 -17.40 -4.79 -8.55
C PHE A 222 -18.11 -3.95 -9.63
N PRO A 223 -17.51 -3.63 -10.80
CA PRO A 223 -18.25 -3.06 -11.93
C PRO A 223 -19.47 -3.86 -12.38
N ASP A 224 -19.44 -5.20 -12.33
CA ASP A 224 -20.64 -6.02 -12.57
C ASP A 224 -21.73 -5.72 -11.53
N ARG A 225 -21.37 -5.58 -10.25
CA ARG A 225 -22.29 -5.19 -9.17
C ARG A 225 -22.88 -3.81 -9.42
N LEU A 226 -22.07 -2.84 -9.83
CA LEU A 226 -22.53 -1.49 -10.15
C LEU A 226 -23.53 -1.51 -11.31
N GLN A 227 -23.23 -2.26 -12.37
CA GLN A 227 -24.11 -2.40 -13.53
C GLN A 227 -25.46 -3.03 -13.17
N GLU A 228 -25.49 -4.02 -12.27
CA GLU A 228 -26.71 -4.69 -11.82
C GLU A 228 -27.59 -3.80 -10.94
N HIS A 229 -27.01 -2.88 -10.18
CA HIS A 229 -27.74 -1.94 -9.31
C HIS A 229 -28.03 -0.61 -10.00
N GLY A 230 -27.76 -0.50 -11.31
CA GLY A 230 -28.00 0.72 -12.08
C GLY A 230 -27.15 1.92 -11.63
N VAL A 231 -26.01 1.68 -10.97
CA VAL A 231 -25.07 2.74 -10.59
C VAL A 231 -24.32 3.20 -11.83
N ASP A 232 -24.24 4.50 -12.07
CA ASP A 232 -23.48 5.04 -13.19
C ASP A 232 -21.97 4.97 -12.89
N TRP A 233 -21.24 4.20 -13.70
CA TRP A 233 -19.80 4.02 -13.58
C TRP A 233 -19.06 4.04 -14.94
N ARG A 234 -17.78 4.40 -14.93
CA ARG A 234 -16.92 4.40 -16.13
C ARG A 234 -15.43 4.31 -15.81
N ILE A 235 -14.65 3.75 -16.73
CA ILE A 235 -13.19 3.74 -16.68
C ILE A 235 -12.66 4.63 -17.80
N TYR A 236 -11.87 5.63 -17.44
CA TYR A 236 -11.24 6.56 -18.37
C TYR A 236 -9.77 6.23 -18.57
N GLN A 237 -9.39 6.10 -19.83
CA GLN A 237 -8.02 5.84 -20.27
C GLN A 237 -7.81 6.39 -21.67
N ASN A 238 -6.57 6.54 -22.11
CA ASN A 238 -6.31 7.02 -23.45
C ASN A 238 -6.51 5.93 -24.51
N GLU A 239 -5.95 4.74 -24.30
CA GLU A 239 -6.19 3.54 -25.10
C GLU A 239 -6.01 2.27 -24.22
N VAL A 240 -6.61 1.13 -24.61
CA VAL A 240 -6.40 -0.21 -24.01
C VAL A 240 -5.01 -0.78 -24.35
N SER A 241 -4.59 -1.82 -23.61
CA SER A 241 -3.30 -2.50 -23.83
C SER A 241 -3.34 -3.64 -24.83
N VAL A 242 -4.51 -4.21 -25.12
CA VAL A 242 -4.60 -5.17 -26.22
C VAL A 242 -4.14 -4.46 -27.50
N ASN A 243 -3.43 -5.16 -28.39
CA ASN A 243 -2.72 -4.50 -29.50
C ASN A 243 -3.64 -3.57 -30.33
N THR A 244 -3.26 -2.30 -30.44
CA THR A 244 -4.05 -1.23 -31.08
C THR A 244 -3.28 -0.43 -32.13
N LEU A 245 -2.26 -1.05 -32.77
CA LEU A 245 -1.28 -0.40 -33.67
C LEU A 245 -0.30 0.58 -33.00
N LEU A 246 -0.47 0.82 -31.70
CA LEU A 246 0.57 1.48 -30.90
C LEU A 246 1.72 0.49 -30.69
N GLU A 247 2.96 0.97 -30.87
CA GLU A 247 4.17 0.17 -30.72
C GLU A 247 5.26 0.97 -30.00
N GLY A 248 6.12 0.26 -29.26
CA GLY A 248 7.30 0.83 -28.63
C GLY A 248 6.96 1.99 -27.69
N GLU A 249 7.66 3.12 -27.85
CA GLU A 249 7.50 4.28 -26.97
C GLU A 249 6.09 4.92 -27.07
N ASP A 250 5.40 4.78 -28.21
CA ASP A 250 4.06 5.37 -28.35
C ASP A 250 3.05 4.66 -27.45
N GLU A 251 3.18 3.34 -27.28
CA GLU A 251 2.39 2.55 -26.34
C GLU A 251 2.59 3.03 -24.89
N SER A 252 3.85 3.21 -24.45
CA SER A 252 4.19 3.73 -23.12
C SER A 252 3.56 5.10 -22.80
N TRP A 253 3.32 5.92 -23.83
CA TRP A 253 2.75 7.26 -23.69
C TRP A 253 1.23 7.31 -23.78
N LEU A 254 0.60 6.31 -24.42
CA LEU A 254 -0.79 6.40 -24.89
C LEU A 254 -1.67 5.21 -24.48
N ALA A 255 -1.13 4.01 -24.24
CA ALA A 255 -1.91 2.86 -23.80
C ALA A 255 -1.85 2.73 -22.27
N ASN A 256 -2.87 2.10 -21.68
CA ASN A 256 -3.06 1.97 -20.24
C ASN A 256 -2.11 0.98 -19.52
N PHE A 257 -1.02 0.54 -20.15
CA PHE A 257 0.06 -0.25 -19.55
C PHE A 257 -0.37 -1.50 -18.76
N THR A 258 -1.44 -2.16 -19.20
CA THR A 258 -2.10 -3.32 -18.58
C THR A 258 -2.63 -3.07 -17.17
N ASP A 259 -2.76 -1.80 -16.77
CA ASP A 259 -3.25 -1.38 -15.45
C ASP A 259 -4.78 -1.48 -15.31
N ASN A 260 -5.48 -1.83 -16.40
CA ASN A 260 -6.89 -2.17 -16.40
C ASN A 260 -7.09 -3.68 -16.58
N ASN A 261 -7.09 -4.44 -15.48
CA ASN A 261 -7.28 -5.89 -15.54
C ASN A 261 -8.62 -6.31 -16.16
N LEU A 262 -9.63 -5.43 -16.29
CA LEU A 262 -10.90 -5.79 -16.94
C LEU A 262 -10.71 -6.26 -18.38
N GLU A 263 -9.56 -5.96 -19.00
CA GLU A 263 -9.16 -6.54 -20.28
C GLU A 263 -9.07 -8.08 -20.27
N TRP A 264 -8.86 -8.69 -19.11
CA TRP A 264 -8.73 -10.13 -18.92
C TRP A 264 -9.96 -10.76 -18.25
N PHE A 265 -11.04 -10.01 -18.09
CA PHE A 265 -12.34 -10.52 -17.67
C PHE A 265 -13.23 -10.71 -18.91
N THR A 266 -13.57 -11.96 -19.20
CA THR A 266 -14.20 -12.34 -20.48
C THR A 266 -15.53 -11.63 -20.75
N GLN A 267 -16.27 -11.24 -19.70
CA GLN A 267 -17.55 -10.54 -19.83
C GLN A 267 -17.45 -9.12 -20.39
N PHE A 268 -16.28 -8.45 -20.31
CA PHE A 268 -16.11 -7.09 -20.83
C PHE A 268 -15.71 -7.07 -22.31
N GLY A 269 -15.09 -8.15 -22.80
CA GLY A 269 -14.83 -8.33 -24.22
C GLY A 269 -13.89 -7.27 -24.84
N VAL A 270 -12.71 -7.04 -24.28
CA VAL A 270 -11.75 -6.03 -24.77
C VAL A 270 -11.43 -6.13 -26.27
N ARG A 271 -11.49 -7.33 -26.84
CA ARG A 271 -11.22 -7.58 -28.27
C ARG A 271 -12.24 -6.94 -29.22
N PHE A 272 -13.37 -6.46 -28.70
CA PHE A 272 -14.33 -5.66 -29.48
C PHE A 272 -13.92 -4.18 -29.62
N THR A 273 -12.85 -3.73 -28.97
CA THR A 273 -12.41 -2.34 -29.06
C THR A 273 -12.04 -1.96 -30.52
N PRO A 274 -12.43 -0.75 -30.98
CA PRO A 274 -12.14 -0.33 -32.35
C PRO A 274 -10.64 -0.33 -32.70
N GLY A 275 -9.77 0.04 -31.76
CA GLY A 275 -8.32 0.03 -31.93
C GLY A 275 -7.78 -1.38 -32.19
N HIS A 276 -8.28 -2.37 -31.44
CA HIS A 276 -7.87 -3.77 -31.66
C HIS A 276 -8.39 -4.32 -32.98
N TYR A 277 -9.64 -4.02 -33.34
CA TYR A 277 -10.18 -4.42 -34.64
C TYR A 277 -9.37 -3.85 -35.80
N ALA A 278 -8.95 -2.59 -35.72
CA ALA A 278 -8.07 -1.96 -36.72
C ALA A 278 -6.70 -2.66 -36.79
N PHE A 279 -6.12 -3.04 -35.66
CA PHE A 279 -4.91 -3.85 -35.60
C PHE A 279 -5.09 -5.20 -36.30
N LEU A 280 -6.18 -5.92 -36.04
CA LEU A 280 -6.44 -7.21 -36.66
C LEU A 280 -6.59 -7.10 -38.19
N LEU A 281 -7.29 -6.08 -38.69
CA LEU A 281 -7.39 -5.82 -40.13
C LEU A 281 -6.02 -5.49 -40.76
N HIS A 282 -5.18 -4.74 -40.05
CA HIS A 282 -3.81 -4.45 -40.48
C HIS A 282 -2.99 -5.76 -40.59
N GLN A 283 -3.04 -6.61 -39.57
CA GLN A 283 -2.33 -7.89 -39.58
C GLN A 283 -2.86 -8.84 -40.67
N GLN A 284 -4.18 -8.94 -40.86
CA GLN A 284 -4.78 -9.77 -41.90
C GLN A 284 -4.30 -9.36 -43.30
N LYS A 285 -4.11 -8.06 -43.52
CA LYS A 285 -3.59 -7.53 -44.79
C LYS A 285 -2.09 -7.79 -44.98
N ASN A 286 -1.28 -7.63 -43.94
CA ASN A 286 0.18 -7.57 -44.07
C ASN A 286 0.89 -8.92 -43.83
N LEU A 287 0.39 -9.77 -42.93
CA LEU A 287 1.00 -11.09 -42.66
C LEU A 287 1.16 -11.96 -43.91
N PRO A 288 0.18 -12.04 -44.85
CA PRO A 288 0.37 -12.79 -46.09
C PRO A 288 1.54 -12.28 -46.94
N GLN A 289 1.75 -10.96 -46.96
CA GLN A 289 2.84 -10.33 -47.71
C GLN A 289 4.20 -10.62 -47.06
N GLU A 290 4.27 -10.56 -45.73
CA GLU A 290 5.46 -10.91 -44.97
C GLU A 290 5.84 -12.39 -45.15
N ILE A 291 4.84 -13.29 -45.11
CA ILE A 291 5.04 -14.72 -45.35
C ILE A 291 5.58 -14.95 -46.77
N ALA A 292 5.01 -14.32 -47.78
CA ALA A 292 5.50 -14.42 -49.17
C ALA A 292 6.93 -13.87 -49.32
N GLY A 293 7.26 -12.81 -48.58
CA GLY A 293 8.62 -12.27 -48.48
C GLY A 293 9.61 -13.29 -47.91
N LEU A 294 9.24 -13.91 -46.78
CA LEU A 294 10.05 -14.95 -46.14
C LEU A 294 10.16 -16.22 -47.00
N GLU A 295 9.12 -16.60 -47.75
CA GLU A 295 9.18 -17.71 -48.70
C GLU A 295 10.26 -17.47 -49.78
N LYS A 296 10.32 -16.24 -50.30
CA LYS A 296 11.33 -15.83 -51.28
C LYS A 296 12.72 -15.80 -50.67
N GLU A 297 12.86 -15.28 -49.45
CA GLU A 297 14.14 -15.27 -48.73
C GLU A 297 14.60 -16.69 -48.41
N HIS A 298 13.71 -17.56 -47.94
CA HIS A 298 13.96 -18.96 -47.67
C HIS A 298 14.49 -19.69 -48.91
N ALA A 299 13.91 -19.44 -50.08
CA ALA A 299 14.37 -20.02 -51.34
C ALA A 299 15.82 -19.64 -51.69
N ALA A 300 16.24 -18.41 -51.33
CA ALA A 300 17.57 -17.87 -51.60
C ALA A 300 18.60 -18.11 -50.47
N ALA A 301 18.17 -18.55 -49.30
CA ALA A 301 19.00 -18.67 -48.10
C ALA A 301 19.89 -19.93 -48.08
N ASP A 302 21.01 -19.84 -47.36
CA ASP A 302 21.85 -21.00 -47.01
C ASP A 302 21.15 -21.93 -46.00
N ALA A 303 21.73 -23.11 -45.78
CA ALA A 303 21.14 -24.13 -44.91
C ALA A 303 20.96 -23.67 -43.45
N ALA A 304 21.84 -22.80 -42.94
CA ALA A 304 21.76 -22.31 -41.57
C ALA A 304 20.61 -21.30 -41.39
N LYS A 305 20.41 -20.41 -42.36
CA LYS A 305 19.33 -19.41 -42.34
C LYS A 305 17.96 -19.99 -42.65
N LYS A 306 17.87 -21.05 -43.46
CA LYS A 306 16.60 -21.71 -43.81
C LYS A 306 15.81 -22.19 -42.61
N ALA A 307 16.48 -22.73 -41.59
CA ALA A 307 15.82 -23.18 -40.36
C ALA A 307 15.16 -22.01 -39.60
N THR A 308 15.87 -20.89 -39.44
CA THR A 308 15.35 -19.67 -38.79
C THR A 308 14.16 -19.10 -39.56
N ILE A 309 14.29 -18.95 -40.88
CA ILE A 309 13.22 -18.41 -41.73
C ILE A 309 12.00 -19.34 -41.71
N SER A 310 12.20 -20.66 -41.71
CA SER A 310 11.09 -21.62 -41.58
C SER A 310 10.33 -21.47 -40.27
N ASN A 311 11.03 -21.25 -39.15
CA ASN A 311 10.42 -21.00 -37.85
C ASN A 311 9.64 -19.68 -37.84
N GLU A 312 10.19 -18.62 -38.43
CA GLU A 312 9.53 -17.32 -38.54
C GLU A 312 8.28 -17.40 -39.42
N MET A 313 8.36 -18.06 -40.58
CA MET A 313 7.21 -18.31 -41.44
C MET A 313 6.12 -19.09 -40.70
N LYS A 314 6.48 -20.13 -39.95
CA LYS A 314 5.53 -20.90 -39.15
C LYS A 314 4.84 -20.00 -38.11
N ALA A 315 5.59 -19.16 -37.40
CA ALA A 315 5.04 -18.23 -36.42
C ALA A 315 4.08 -17.22 -37.09
N LYS A 316 4.43 -16.65 -38.24
CA LYS A 316 3.56 -15.71 -38.97
C LYS A 316 2.30 -16.36 -39.53
N ARG A 317 2.38 -17.61 -40.02
CA ARG A 317 1.20 -18.38 -40.43
C ARG A 317 0.26 -18.64 -39.26
N GLN A 318 0.80 -19.03 -38.11
CA GLN A 318 0.02 -19.21 -36.89
C GLN A 318 -0.61 -17.88 -36.44
N ALA A 319 0.13 -16.76 -36.52
CA ALA A 319 -0.41 -15.44 -36.22
C ALA A 319 -1.56 -15.06 -37.17
N LEU A 320 -1.45 -15.36 -38.46
CA LEU A 320 -2.51 -15.11 -39.44
C LEU A 320 -3.77 -15.93 -39.12
N GLU A 321 -3.62 -17.20 -38.80
CA GLU A 321 -4.74 -18.06 -38.37
C GLU A 321 -5.41 -17.52 -37.09
N VAL A 322 -4.61 -17.08 -36.10
CA VAL A 322 -5.14 -16.44 -34.89
C VAL A 322 -5.90 -15.16 -35.23
N VAL A 323 -5.39 -14.33 -36.15
CA VAL A 323 -6.04 -13.09 -36.58
C VAL A 323 -7.38 -13.39 -37.27
N GLU A 324 -7.42 -14.32 -38.22
CA GLU A 324 -8.64 -14.72 -38.93
C GLU A 324 -9.69 -15.31 -37.97
N ASN A 325 -9.26 -16.19 -37.06
CA ASN A 325 -10.12 -16.75 -36.03
C ASN A 325 -10.64 -15.68 -35.06
N THR A 326 -9.82 -14.68 -34.73
CA THR A 326 -10.23 -13.58 -33.85
C THR A 326 -11.22 -12.66 -34.57
N LEU A 327 -10.96 -12.29 -35.83
CA LEU A 327 -11.86 -11.45 -36.64
C LEU A 327 -13.24 -12.10 -36.85
N SER A 328 -13.31 -13.43 -36.99
CA SER A 328 -14.59 -14.12 -37.13
C SER A 328 -15.46 -14.02 -35.86
N ARG A 329 -14.85 -13.81 -34.70
CA ARG A 329 -15.53 -13.72 -33.39
C ARG A 329 -15.74 -12.28 -32.92
N TYR A 330 -14.74 -11.42 -33.13
CA TYR A 330 -14.69 -10.06 -32.61
C TYR A 330 -14.63 -9.07 -33.77
N ASN A 331 -15.80 -8.58 -34.17
CA ASN A 331 -15.96 -7.58 -35.22
C ASN A 331 -17.21 -6.72 -34.94
N PRO A 332 -17.41 -5.61 -35.70
CA PRO A 332 -18.56 -4.73 -35.49
C PRO A 332 -19.93 -5.42 -35.61
N ASP A 333 -20.07 -6.42 -36.49
CA ASP A 333 -21.34 -7.13 -36.69
C ASP A 333 -21.65 -8.05 -35.51
N THR A 334 -20.66 -8.80 -35.02
CA THR A 334 -20.83 -9.63 -33.83
C THR A 334 -21.03 -8.79 -32.57
N PHE A 335 -20.38 -7.64 -32.47
CA PHE A 335 -20.64 -6.67 -31.38
C PHE A 335 -22.07 -6.12 -31.44
N ALA A 336 -22.57 -5.77 -32.64
CA ALA A 336 -23.94 -5.28 -32.82
C ALA A 336 -24.99 -6.34 -32.40
N GLY A 337 -24.65 -7.62 -32.52
CA GLY A 337 -25.48 -8.74 -32.08
C GLY A 337 -25.48 -9.02 -30.57
N LEU A 338 -24.56 -8.42 -29.79
CA LEU A 338 -24.54 -8.59 -28.33
C LEU A 338 -25.78 -7.98 -27.65
N GLY A 339 -26.11 -8.45 -26.45
CA GLY A 339 -27.13 -7.81 -25.62
C GLY A 339 -26.72 -6.41 -25.17
N GLU A 340 -27.70 -5.52 -24.91
CA GLU A 340 -27.39 -4.14 -24.51
C GLU A 340 -26.59 -4.06 -23.20
N LYS A 341 -26.81 -4.98 -22.25
CA LYS A 341 -26.01 -5.06 -21.02
C LYS A 341 -24.53 -5.35 -21.31
N GLU A 342 -24.24 -6.27 -22.23
CA GLU A 342 -22.86 -6.62 -22.62
C GLU A 342 -22.18 -5.46 -23.34
N LYS A 343 -22.90 -4.81 -24.27
CA LYS A 343 -22.41 -3.61 -24.96
C LYS A 343 -22.10 -2.48 -23.97
N GLU A 344 -22.94 -2.30 -22.96
CA GLU A 344 -22.74 -1.24 -21.96
C GLU A 344 -21.57 -1.53 -21.02
N LEU A 345 -21.44 -2.79 -20.55
CA LEU A 345 -20.26 -3.24 -19.79
C LEU A 345 -18.97 -2.95 -20.58
N HIS A 346 -18.92 -3.35 -21.86
CA HIS A 346 -17.79 -3.11 -22.74
C HIS A 346 -17.46 -1.61 -22.87
N ARG A 347 -18.46 -0.79 -23.22
CA ARG A 347 -18.27 0.65 -23.46
C ARG A 347 -17.79 1.38 -22.20
N ARG A 348 -18.30 1.00 -21.02
CA ARG A 348 -17.92 1.60 -19.74
C ARG A 348 -16.53 1.16 -19.28
N ALA A 349 -16.16 -0.10 -19.50
CA ALA A 349 -14.84 -0.63 -19.13
C ALA A 349 -13.71 -0.12 -20.03
N PHE A 350 -14.01 0.19 -21.29
CA PHE A 350 -13.03 0.61 -22.30
C PHE A 350 -13.39 1.97 -22.91
N THR A 351 -13.70 2.96 -22.06
CA THR A 351 -13.86 4.34 -22.55
C THR A 351 -12.49 4.92 -22.87
N VAL A 352 -12.25 5.10 -24.17
CA VAL A 352 -11.01 5.64 -24.73
C VAL A 352 -11.21 7.06 -25.31
N ASN A 353 -10.13 7.76 -25.58
CA ASN A 353 -10.16 9.14 -26.05
C ASN A 353 -10.43 9.31 -27.56
N GLN A 354 -11.18 8.38 -28.17
CA GLN A 354 -11.45 8.34 -29.62
C GLN A 354 -12.06 9.63 -30.19
N GLY A 355 -12.66 10.49 -29.36
CA GLY A 355 -13.16 11.80 -29.78
C GLY A 355 -12.07 12.85 -30.03
N ASP A 356 -10.83 12.62 -29.60
CA ASP A 356 -9.66 13.40 -29.98
C ASP A 356 -8.98 12.75 -31.20
N PRO A 357 -8.90 13.42 -32.36
CA PRO A 357 -8.26 12.85 -33.56
C PRO A 357 -6.76 12.54 -33.40
N ASN A 358 -6.11 13.00 -32.33
CA ASN A 358 -4.69 12.76 -32.04
C ASN A 358 -4.45 11.80 -30.86
N TYR A 359 -5.48 11.12 -30.32
CA TYR A 359 -5.32 10.24 -29.15
C TYR A 359 -4.35 9.05 -29.37
N HIS A 360 -4.14 8.65 -30.63
CA HIS A 360 -3.19 7.63 -31.09
C HIS A 360 -1.86 8.18 -31.62
N ARG A 361 -1.57 9.45 -31.39
CA ARG A 361 -0.39 10.10 -31.98
C ARG A 361 0.48 10.71 -30.91
N THR A 362 1.77 10.45 -31.02
CA THR A 362 2.80 11.25 -30.38
C THR A 362 3.32 12.31 -31.37
N GLU A 363 4.03 13.30 -30.85
CA GLU A 363 4.87 14.20 -31.64
C GLU A 363 6.26 14.30 -30.99
N THR A 364 7.28 14.56 -31.81
CA THR A 364 8.63 14.84 -31.32
C THR A 364 8.71 16.28 -30.86
N LEU A 365 9.22 16.47 -29.66
CA LEU A 365 9.54 17.77 -29.09
C LEU A 365 11.06 17.94 -29.04
N GLU A 366 11.58 18.90 -29.80
CA GLU A 366 12.99 19.31 -29.76
C GLU A 366 13.19 20.48 -28.79
N TYR A 367 14.28 20.47 -28.03
CA TYR A 367 14.61 21.50 -27.05
C TYR A 367 16.12 21.59 -26.77
N LEU A 368 16.54 22.64 -26.05
CA LEU A 368 17.94 22.87 -25.65
C LEU A 368 18.14 22.58 -24.17
N ASP A 369 19.11 21.73 -23.82
CA ASP A 369 19.60 21.46 -22.47
C ASP A 369 21.01 22.01 -22.28
N GLY A 370 21.09 23.16 -21.61
CA GLY A 370 22.25 24.05 -21.66
C GLY A 370 22.52 24.45 -23.11
N SER A 371 23.62 23.94 -23.66
CA SER A 371 24.00 24.11 -25.07
C SER A 371 23.68 22.90 -25.95
N GLU A 372 23.22 21.78 -25.39
CA GLU A 372 22.97 20.55 -26.12
C GLU A 372 21.56 20.51 -26.70
N LYS A 373 21.41 20.09 -27.97
CA LYS A 373 20.10 19.82 -28.56
C LYS A 373 19.64 18.43 -28.15
N ARG A 374 18.42 18.34 -27.61
CA ARG A 374 17.77 17.09 -27.20
C ARG A 374 16.38 16.99 -27.79
N SER A 375 15.83 15.78 -27.84
CA SER A 375 14.46 15.52 -28.29
C SER A 375 13.79 14.47 -27.41
N THR A 376 12.48 14.60 -27.21
CA THR A 376 11.66 13.60 -26.52
C THR A 376 10.31 13.44 -27.21
N LYS A 377 9.69 12.26 -27.13
CA LYS A 377 8.31 12.07 -27.60
C LYS A 377 7.33 12.55 -26.54
N ILE A 378 6.24 13.15 -27.00
CA ILE A 378 5.13 13.55 -26.15
C ILE A 378 3.80 13.19 -26.81
N PRO A 379 2.74 12.91 -26.05
CA PRO A 379 1.40 12.78 -26.61
C PRO A 379 0.95 14.04 -27.33
N LYS A 380 0.41 13.86 -28.54
CA LYS A 380 -0.10 14.96 -29.37
C LYS A 380 -1.53 15.37 -28.97
N GLY A 381 -2.34 14.41 -28.53
CA GLY A 381 -3.71 14.61 -28.03
C GLY A 381 -3.81 14.86 -26.52
N ASP A 382 -5.03 15.01 -26.02
CA ASP A 382 -5.38 15.09 -24.60
C ASP A 382 -5.66 13.69 -24.03
N ILE A 383 -4.78 13.15 -23.17
CA ILE A 383 -4.98 11.83 -22.52
C ILE A 383 -6.17 11.82 -21.56
N PHE A 384 -6.73 12.98 -21.22
CA PHE A 384 -7.93 13.09 -20.42
C PHE A 384 -9.15 13.49 -21.25
N TYR A 385 -9.08 13.49 -22.58
CA TYR A 385 -10.10 14.09 -23.45
C TYR A 385 -11.53 13.72 -23.01
N GLN A 386 -11.82 12.42 -22.87
CA GLN A 386 -13.17 11.97 -22.55
C GLN A 386 -13.56 12.25 -21.10
N PHE A 387 -12.63 12.12 -20.15
CA PHE A 387 -12.86 12.48 -18.74
C PHE A 387 -13.16 13.97 -18.59
N ARG A 388 -12.34 14.83 -19.19
CA ARG A 388 -12.52 16.28 -19.18
C ARG A 388 -13.83 16.68 -19.82
N LYS A 389 -14.17 16.09 -20.96
CA LYS A 389 -15.45 16.34 -21.65
C LYS A 389 -16.64 16.00 -20.76
N ASP A 390 -16.60 14.87 -20.06
CA ASP A 390 -17.69 14.48 -19.17
C ASP A 390 -17.80 15.39 -17.95
N VAL A 391 -16.68 15.81 -17.35
CA VAL A 391 -16.66 16.79 -16.25
C VAL A 391 -17.19 18.15 -16.71
N ASP A 392 -16.69 18.68 -17.83
CA ASP A 392 -17.12 19.97 -18.40
C ASP A 392 -18.62 19.97 -18.77
N ALA A 393 -19.17 18.81 -19.14
CA ALA A 393 -20.58 18.66 -19.51
C ALA A 393 -21.50 18.25 -18.36
N GLY A 394 -21.00 18.12 -17.13
CA GLY A 394 -21.80 17.67 -15.97
C GLY A 394 -22.27 16.21 -16.09
N LYS A 395 -21.48 15.35 -16.73
CA LYS A 395 -21.75 13.93 -16.99
C LYS A 395 -20.75 12.99 -16.31
N LEU A 396 -20.05 13.47 -15.27
CA LEU A 396 -19.17 12.64 -14.47
C LEU A 396 -20.00 11.53 -13.79
N PRO A 397 -19.66 10.24 -13.94
CA PRO A 397 -20.39 9.15 -13.28
C PRO A 397 -20.29 9.19 -11.76
N ALA A 398 -21.13 8.40 -11.08
CA ALA A 398 -21.05 8.22 -9.63
C ALA A 398 -19.73 7.56 -9.22
N VAL A 399 -19.20 6.63 -10.03
CA VAL A 399 -17.89 6.00 -9.83
C VAL A 399 -17.05 6.08 -11.10
N SER A 400 -15.87 6.68 -11.02
CA SER A 400 -14.95 6.83 -12.14
C SER A 400 -13.58 6.27 -11.78
N TRP A 401 -13.00 5.43 -12.64
CA TRP A 401 -11.60 5.05 -12.54
C TRP A 401 -10.78 5.78 -13.60
N LEU A 402 -9.59 6.24 -13.22
CA LEU A 402 -8.59 6.77 -14.14
C LEU A 402 -7.46 5.76 -14.27
N VAL A 403 -7.12 5.35 -15.49
CA VAL A 403 -6.00 4.44 -15.76
C VAL A 403 -4.98 5.17 -16.62
N ALA A 404 -3.81 5.41 -16.03
CA ALA A 404 -2.74 6.19 -16.63
C ALA A 404 -1.90 5.33 -17.61
N PRO A 405 -1.35 5.92 -18.67
CA PRO A 405 -0.26 5.29 -19.42
C PRO A 405 1.01 5.14 -18.58
N GLN A 406 1.91 4.24 -18.96
CA GLN A 406 3.16 3.93 -18.23
C GLN A 406 3.95 5.19 -17.81
N LYS A 407 4.10 6.16 -18.73
CA LYS A 407 4.87 7.40 -18.47
C LYS A 407 4.21 8.32 -17.43
N PHE A 408 2.96 8.04 -17.06
CA PHE A 408 2.14 8.78 -16.11
C PHE A 408 1.68 7.91 -14.93
N SER A 409 2.10 6.64 -14.87
CA SER A 409 1.69 5.70 -13.83
C SER A 409 2.64 5.68 -12.63
N ASP A 410 3.67 6.55 -12.59
CA ASP A 410 4.80 6.47 -11.65
C ASP A 410 5.63 5.18 -11.70
N HIS A 411 5.31 4.22 -12.58
CA HIS A 411 6.08 2.98 -12.72
C HIS A 411 7.58 3.29 -12.97
N PRO A 412 8.51 2.66 -12.22
CA PRO A 412 9.95 2.98 -12.21
C PRO A 412 10.69 2.77 -13.54
N SER A 413 10.13 2.02 -14.49
CA SER A 413 10.70 1.88 -15.85
C SER A 413 10.56 3.16 -16.69
N ALA A 414 9.81 4.13 -16.19
CA ALA A 414 9.52 5.39 -16.84
C ALA A 414 9.89 6.58 -15.94
N PRO A 415 10.12 7.78 -16.53
CA PRO A 415 10.23 9.01 -15.76
C PRO A 415 8.95 9.28 -14.97
N TRP A 416 9.12 9.86 -13.78
CA TRP A 416 8.05 10.06 -12.79
C TRP A 416 7.11 11.22 -13.11
N TYR A 417 6.32 11.11 -14.18
CA TYR A 417 5.31 12.14 -14.50
C TYR A 417 3.93 11.85 -13.90
N GLY A 418 3.78 10.88 -12.99
CA GLY A 418 2.48 10.58 -12.36
C GLY A 418 1.95 11.72 -11.51
N ALA A 419 2.83 12.50 -10.86
CA ALA A 419 2.43 13.69 -10.13
C ALA A 419 1.70 14.72 -11.03
N TRP A 420 2.08 14.79 -12.32
CA TRP A 420 1.40 15.66 -13.28
C TRP A 420 0.02 15.11 -13.63
N TYR A 421 -0.10 13.78 -13.80
CA TYR A 421 -1.38 13.13 -14.06
C TYR A 421 -2.38 13.36 -12.92
N VAL A 422 -1.93 13.24 -11.67
CA VAL A 422 -2.74 13.57 -10.47
C VAL A 422 -3.13 15.05 -10.47
N SER A 423 -2.16 15.94 -10.69
CA SER A 423 -2.39 17.39 -10.72
C SER A 423 -3.42 17.77 -11.79
N GLU A 424 -3.30 17.23 -13.00
CA GLU A 424 -4.21 17.51 -14.11
C GLU A 424 -5.62 16.95 -13.86
N ALA A 425 -5.73 15.76 -13.24
CA ALA A 425 -7.03 15.23 -12.84
C ALA A 425 -7.73 16.16 -11.82
N LEU A 426 -6.99 16.68 -10.85
CA LEU A 426 -7.52 17.66 -9.89
C LEU A 426 -7.88 18.99 -10.58
N GLU A 427 -7.08 19.48 -11.53
CA GLU A 427 -7.41 20.67 -12.32
C GLU A 427 -8.72 20.50 -13.09
N ILE A 428 -8.93 19.34 -13.72
CA ILE A 428 -10.18 19.02 -14.43
C ILE A 428 -11.36 19.08 -13.47
N LEU A 429 -11.26 18.41 -12.32
CA LEU A 429 -12.35 18.32 -11.34
C LEU A 429 -12.66 19.66 -10.67
N THR A 430 -11.64 20.49 -10.43
CA THR A 430 -11.78 21.78 -9.72
C THR A 430 -12.14 22.95 -10.64
N LYS A 431 -11.99 22.79 -11.96
CA LYS A 431 -12.43 23.79 -12.95
C LYS A 431 -13.90 24.17 -12.80
N ASN A 432 -14.75 23.21 -12.43
CA ASN A 432 -16.12 23.46 -12.02
C ASN A 432 -16.26 23.23 -10.50
N PRO A 433 -16.33 24.29 -9.68
CA PRO A 433 -16.47 24.17 -8.22
C PRO A 433 -17.65 23.31 -7.77
N GLU A 434 -18.76 23.28 -8.53
CA GLU A 434 -19.93 22.47 -8.22
C GLU A 434 -19.68 20.97 -8.34
N VAL A 435 -18.74 20.56 -9.19
CA VAL A 435 -18.31 19.15 -9.31
C VAL A 435 -17.40 18.81 -8.13
N TRP A 436 -16.34 19.60 -7.91
CA TRP A 436 -15.36 19.28 -6.86
C TRP A 436 -15.96 19.28 -5.46
N LYS A 437 -16.88 20.22 -5.15
CA LYS A 437 -17.51 20.29 -3.82
C LYS A 437 -18.33 19.03 -3.46
N LYS A 438 -18.59 18.17 -4.44
CA LYS A 438 -19.30 16.89 -4.32
C LYS A 438 -18.44 15.69 -4.74
N THR A 439 -17.11 15.83 -4.82
CA THR A 439 -16.21 14.78 -5.30
C THR A 439 -15.33 14.22 -4.18
N ILE A 440 -15.12 12.91 -4.22
CA ILE A 440 -14.10 12.19 -3.47
C ILE A 440 -13.07 11.66 -4.47
N PHE A 441 -11.83 12.09 -4.38
CA PHE A 441 -10.72 11.60 -5.19
C PHE A 441 -9.82 10.69 -4.33
N ILE A 442 -9.63 9.43 -4.75
CA ILE A 442 -8.80 8.44 -4.05
C ILE A 442 -7.56 8.17 -4.92
N LEU A 443 -6.40 8.53 -4.39
CA LEU A 443 -5.09 8.14 -4.93
C LEU A 443 -4.56 6.96 -4.13
N ASN A 444 -4.26 5.85 -4.79
CA ASN A 444 -3.54 4.72 -4.19
C ASN A 444 -2.48 4.14 -5.14
N TYR A 445 -1.73 3.16 -4.65
CA TYR A 445 -0.72 2.42 -5.41
C TYR A 445 -1.03 0.93 -5.34
N ASP A 446 -0.63 0.19 -6.36
CA ASP A 446 -0.92 -1.25 -6.49
C ASP A 446 0.03 -2.13 -5.66
N GLU A 447 1.34 -1.87 -5.66
CA GLU A 447 2.37 -2.61 -4.92
C GLU A 447 3.62 -1.74 -4.66
N ASN A 448 4.68 -2.31 -4.09
CA ASN A 448 5.81 -1.57 -3.50
C ASN A 448 7.06 -1.44 -4.39
N ASP A 449 7.06 -1.99 -5.60
CA ASP A 449 8.21 -2.11 -6.53
C ASP A 449 9.39 -2.90 -5.95
N GLY A 450 9.20 -3.55 -4.80
CA GLY A 450 10.30 -4.12 -4.02
C GLY A 450 11.05 -3.13 -3.13
N TYR A 451 10.65 -1.85 -3.05
CA TYR A 451 11.22 -0.93 -2.07
C TYR A 451 10.78 -1.26 -0.65
N PHE A 452 11.71 -1.08 0.28
CA PHE A 452 11.58 -1.41 1.69
C PHE A 452 10.43 -0.64 2.35
N ASP A 453 9.74 -1.29 3.26
CA ASP A 453 8.87 -0.67 4.24
C ASP A 453 9.15 -1.30 5.61
N HIS A 454 9.17 -0.49 6.67
CA HIS A 454 9.56 -0.97 8.00
C HIS A 454 8.45 -1.69 8.76
N ILE A 455 7.19 -1.60 8.32
CA ILE A 455 6.06 -2.25 8.98
C ILE A 455 5.77 -3.59 8.32
N PRO A 456 6.02 -4.72 9.01
CA PRO A 456 5.60 -6.02 8.50
C PRO A 456 4.09 -6.05 8.26
N PRO A 457 3.63 -6.66 7.16
CA PRO A 457 2.23 -6.74 6.88
C PRO A 457 1.50 -7.64 7.89
N PHE A 458 0.27 -7.27 8.20
CA PHE A 458 -0.66 -8.16 8.90
C PHE A 458 -1.15 -9.24 7.93
N VAL A 459 -0.85 -10.50 8.23
CA VAL A 459 -1.20 -11.66 7.39
C VAL A 459 -2.04 -12.64 8.20
N PRO A 460 -2.85 -13.51 7.57
CA PRO A 460 -3.49 -14.60 8.27
C PRO A 460 -2.49 -15.67 8.72
N PRO A 461 -2.80 -16.45 9.77
CA PRO A 461 -2.10 -17.71 10.04
C PRO A 461 -2.35 -18.71 8.90
N LYS A 462 -1.52 -19.75 8.83
CA LYS A 462 -1.73 -20.88 7.91
C LYS A 462 -3.07 -21.57 8.25
N PRO A 463 -4.03 -21.61 7.31
CA PRO A 463 -5.32 -22.22 7.57
C PRO A 463 -5.19 -23.68 7.98
N GLY A 464 -5.83 -24.05 9.10
CA GLY A 464 -5.78 -25.42 9.65
C GLY A 464 -4.54 -25.74 10.49
N ASP A 465 -3.62 -24.79 10.66
CA ASP A 465 -2.41 -24.97 11.47
C ASP A 465 -2.33 -23.92 12.60
N PRO A 466 -2.82 -24.26 13.81
CA PRO A 466 -2.80 -23.35 14.96
C PRO A 466 -1.38 -23.02 15.43
N ALA A 467 -0.35 -23.77 15.03
CA ALA A 467 1.04 -23.47 15.42
C ALA A 467 1.58 -22.19 14.77
N THR A 468 0.86 -21.63 13.79
CA THR A 468 1.17 -20.36 13.13
C THR A 468 0.31 -19.18 13.62
N GLY A 469 -0.61 -19.44 14.55
CA GLY A 469 -1.57 -18.49 15.12
C GLY A 469 -3.02 -18.89 14.84
N ILE A 470 -3.98 -18.09 15.34
CA ILE A 470 -5.42 -18.39 15.24
C ILE A 470 -6.24 -17.12 15.00
N VAL A 471 -7.46 -17.30 14.49
CA VAL A 471 -8.41 -16.22 14.21
C VAL A 471 -9.74 -16.46 14.93
N SER A 472 -10.54 -15.42 15.13
CA SER A 472 -11.92 -15.52 15.63
C SER A 472 -12.74 -16.54 14.83
N GLU A 473 -13.70 -17.18 15.51
CA GLU A 473 -14.65 -18.08 14.86
C GLU A 473 -15.40 -17.36 13.73
N GLY A 474 -15.60 -18.04 12.60
CA GLY A 474 -16.25 -17.49 11.40
C GLY A 474 -15.34 -16.68 10.47
N LEU A 475 -14.09 -16.38 10.87
CA LEU A 475 -13.09 -15.83 9.95
C LEU A 475 -12.47 -16.95 9.11
N ASP A 476 -12.58 -16.83 7.78
CA ASP A 476 -12.02 -17.75 6.81
C ASP A 476 -10.89 -17.05 6.04
N ALA A 477 -9.69 -17.61 6.17
CA ALA A 477 -8.47 -17.13 5.52
C ALA A 477 -7.93 -18.11 4.46
N ARG A 478 -8.70 -19.13 4.07
CA ARG A 478 -8.23 -20.13 3.08
C ARG A 478 -7.92 -19.53 1.71
N THR A 479 -8.67 -18.51 1.31
CA THR A 479 -8.42 -17.77 0.06
C THR A 479 -7.31 -16.73 0.19
N GLU A 480 -6.76 -16.56 1.39
CA GLU A 480 -5.71 -15.60 1.73
C GLU A 480 -4.35 -16.30 1.95
N PHE A 481 -4.21 -17.54 1.46
CA PHE A 481 -3.00 -18.34 1.64
C PHE A 481 -2.75 -19.25 0.42
N VAL A 482 -1.49 -19.38 0.00
CA VAL A 482 -1.06 -20.37 -1.01
C VAL A 482 -0.29 -21.48 -0.28
N THR A 483 -0.82 -22.70 -0.30
CA THR A 483 -0.13 -23.85 0.29
C THR A 483 1.00 -24.35 -0.61
N LEU A 484 1.97 -25.08 -0.05
CA LEU A 484 3.03 -25.70 -0.84
C LEU A 484 2.46 -26.64 -1.91
N GLU A 485 1.43 -27.41 -1.56
CA GLU A 485 0.74 -28.32 -2.49
C GLU A 485 0.15 -27.55 -3.68
N GLN A 486 -0.57 -26.46 -3.42
CA GLN A 486 -1.14 -25.63 -4.46
C GLN A 486 -0.05 -25.01 -5.34
N GLU A 487 1.03 -24.52 -4.74
CA GLU A 487 2.12 -23.90 -5.49
C GLU A 487 2.80 -24.89 -6.46
N LEU A 488 3.01 -26.13 -6.03
CA LEU A 488 3.60 -27.20 -6.85
C LEU A 488 2.75 -27.58 -8.07
N THR A 489 1.46 -27.20 -8.11
CA THR A 489 0.61 -27.42 -9.29
C THR A 489 0.91 -26.44 -10.44
N TYR A 490 1.68 -25.37 -10.19
CA TYR A 490 2.01 -24.40 -11.23
C TYR A 490 2.88 -25.04 -12.33
N PRO A 491 2.57 -24.85 -13.63
CA PRO A 491 3.30 -25.51 -14.71
C PRO A 491 4.81 -25.25 -14.70
N GLY A 492 5.61 -26.32 -14.66
CA GLY A 492 7.06 -26.23 -14.63
C GLY A 492 7.66 -25.83 -13.28
N MET A 493 6.83 -25.71 -12.23
CA MET A 493 7.31 -25.44 -10.88
C MET A 493 8.20 -26.58 -10.37
N LYS A 494 9.34 -26.20 -9.80
CA LYS A 494 10.24 -27.14 -9.13
C LYS A 494 10.13 -26.95 -7.61
N PRO A 495 10.27 -28.00 -6.79
CA PRO A 495 10.15 -27.90 -5.34
C PRO A 495 11.02 -26.83 -4.69
N GLU A 496 12.24 -26.61 -5.17
CA GLU A 496 13.18 -25.60 -4.66
C GLU A 496 12.73 -24.15 -4.92
N ASN A 497 11.85 -23.93 -5.91
CA ASN A 497 11.34 -22.62 -6.29
C ASN A 497 9.93 -22.36 -5.73
N ALA A 498 9.27 -23.37 -5.18
CA ALA A 498 7.95 -23.22 -4.61
C ALA A 498 8.01 -22.40 -3.31
N ARG A 499 6.97 -21.60 -3.07
CA ARG A 499 6.77 -20.83 -1.84
C ARG A 499 5.42 -21.16 -1.23
N GLU A 500 5.41 -21.37 0.07
CA GLU A 500 4.20 -21.44 0.90
C GLU A 500 4.12 -20.17 1.74
N SER A 501 3.07 -19.37 1.56
CA SER A 501 2.95 -18.09 2.25
C SER A 501 1.50 -17.58 2.22
N PRO A 502 1.11 -16.72 3.17
CA PRO A 502 -0.07 -15.89 3.02
C PRO A 502 -0.02 -15.07 1.73
N VAL A 503 -1.18 -14.89 1.10
CA VAL A 503 -1.37 -14.00 -0.06
C VAL A 503 -1.23 -12.55 0.40
N GLY A 504 -1.99 -12.13 1.41
CA GLY A 504 -1.97 -10.76 1.91
C GLY A 504 -2.25 -10.63 3.41
N LEU A 505 -2.12 -9.44 4.00
CA LEU A 505 -1.81 -8.18 3.30
C LEU A 505 -0.37 -8.17 2.76
N GLY A 506 -0.13 -7.39 1.71
CA GLY A 506 1.20 -7.10 1.19
C GLY A 506 1.84 -5.91 1.91
N TYR A 507 2.96 -5.39 1.41
CA TYR A 507 3.67 -4.26 2.03
C TYR A 507 2.86 -2.95 2.01
N ARG A 508 3.19 -2.00 2.89
CA ARG A 508 2.52 -0.68 2.87
C ARG A 508 2.79 0.06 1.56
N VAL A 509 1.74 0.67 1.02
CA VAL A 509 1.77 1.49 -0.19
C VAL A 509 0.98 2.78 0.04
N PRO A 510 1.34 3.90 -0.61
CA PRO A 510 0.65 5.16 -0.37
C PRO A 510 -0.85 5.12 -0.66
N LEU A 511 -1.62 5.82 0.19
CA LEU A 511 -3.00 6.19 -0.08
C LEU A 511 -3.29 7.59 0.47
N ILE A 512 -3.86 8.45 -0.39
CA ILE A 512 -4.32 9.80 -0.03
C ILE A 512 -5.76 9.94 -0.55
N VAL A 513 -6.67 10.35 0.33
CA VAL A 513 -8.05 10.67 -0.05
C VAL A 513 -8.20 12.19 -0.06
N ALA A 514 -8.44 12.76 -1.24
CA ALA A 514 -8.64 14.19 -1.44
C ALA A 514 -10.10 14.50 -1.74
N SER A 515 -10.69 15.30 -0.86
CA SER A 515 -12.11 15.63 -0.89
C SER A 515 -12.35 16.86 -0.03
N PRO A 516 -13.42 17.64 -0.27
CA PRO A 516 -13.82 18.71 0.64
C PRO A 516 -13.92 18.28 2.12
N TRP A 517 -14.30 17.02 2.37
CA TRP A 517 -14.43 16.41 3.70
C TRP A 517 -13.15 15.75 4.24
N SER A 518 -12.03 15.81 3.50
CA SER A 518 -10.73 15.22 3.89
C SER A 518 -9.57 16.19 4.05
N ARG A 519 -9.86 17.50 3.99
CA ARG A 519 -8.90 18.59 4.08
C ARG A 519 -8.27 18.73 5.48
N GLY A 520 -7.08 19.33 5.54
CA GLY A 520 -6.37 19.72 6.75
C GLY A 520 -5.14 18.88 7.09
N GLY A 521 -4.62 18.09 6.15
CA GLY A 521 -3.34 17.38 6.32
C GLY A 521 -3.35 16.30 7.40
N TRP A 522 -4.44 15.54 7.48
CA TRP A 522 -4.69 14.52 8.51
C TRP A 522 -3.92 13.23 8.25
N VAL A 523 -3.69 12.44 9.31
CA VAL A 523 -3.21 11.06 9.20
C VAL A 523 -4.23 10.05 9.73
N ASN A 524 -4.49 9.02 8.93
CA ASN A 524 -5.32 7.88 9.29
C ASN A 524 -4.47 6.61 9.42
N SER A 525 -4.53 5.98 10.60
CA SER A 525 -3.77 4.77 10.93
C SER A 525 -4.66 3.54 11.11
N GLN A 526 -5.83 3.52 10.48
CA GLN A 526 -6.65 2.31 10.35
C GLN A 526 -5.97 1.36 9.36
N VAL A 527 -5.92 0.06 9.69
CA VAL A 527 -5.44 -0.95 8.74
C VAL A 527 -6.40 -0.99 7.55
N CYS A 528 -5.87 -0.69 6.37
CA CYS A 528 -6.60 -0.72 5.11
C CYS A 528 -5.73 -1.40 4.05
N ASP A 529 -6.35 -1.85 2.98
CA ASP A 529 -5.69 -2.35 1.78
C ASP A 529 -6.42 -1.87 0.52
N ILE A 530 -5.99 -2.33 -0.66
CA ILE A 530 -6.65 -1.99 -1.93
C ILE A 530 -8.16 -2.33 -1.92
N SER A 531 -8.55 -3.47 -1.31
CA SER A 531 -9.95 -3.89 -1.22
C SER A 531 -10.81 -2.95 -0.37
N SER A 532 -10.18 -2.13 0.50
CA SER A 532 -10.85 -1.09 1.28
C SER A 532 -11.53 -0.03 0.39
N THR A 533 -11.08 0.12 -0.86
CA THR A 533 -11.77 0.95 -1.87
C THR A 533 -13.15 0.38 -2.23
N ILE A 534 -13.26 -0.95 -2.39
CA ILE A 534 -14.56 -1.61 -2.61
C ILE A 534 -15.42 -1.49 -1.36
N LEU A 535 -14.86 -1.75 -0.17
CA LEU A 535 -15.60 -1.63 1.10
C LEU A 535 -16.16 -0.21 1.32
N PHE A 536 -15.40 0.81 0.93
CA PHE A 536 -15.87 2.20 0.91
C PHE A 536 -17.06 2.38 -0.03
N LEU A 537 -16.93 1.92 -1.29
CA LEU A 537 -17.98 2.03 -2.30
C LEU A 537 -19.25 1.25 -1.91
N GLU A 538 -19.13 0.07 -1.28
CA GLU A 538 -20.27 -0.66 -0.71
C GLU A 538 -21.08 0.25 0.22
N LYS A 539 -20.39 0.89 1.19
CA LYS A 539 -21.04 1.77 2.17
C LYS A 539 -21.64 3.03 1.53
N PHE A 540 -20.83 3.74 0.75
CA PHE A 540 -21.23 4.99 0.13
C PHE A 540 -22.39 4.79 -0.84
N LEU A 541 -22.29 3.80 -1.75
CA LEU A 541 -23.30 3.58 -2.76
C LEU A 541 -24.56 2.96 -2.17
N SER A 542 -24.46 2.09 -1.16
CA SER A 542 -25.67 1.56 -0.51
C SER A 542 -26.47 2.65 0.19
N HIS A 543 -25.78 3.63 0.78
CA HIS A 543 -26.44 4.82 1.32
C HIS A 543 -27.09 5.64 0.20
N LYS A 544 -26.35 5.88 -0.89
CA LYS A 544 -26.80 6.74 -1.99
C LYS A 544 -27.96 6.17 -2.80
N THR A 545 -28.01 4.86 -3.01
CA THR A 545 -29.04 4.20 -3.82
C THR A 545 -30.18 3.61 -3.00
N GLU A 546 -30.06 3.60 -1.67
CA GLU A 546 -30.97 2.89 -0.74
C GLU A 546 -31.08 1.37 -1.03
N GLN A 547 -30.09 0.79 -1.74
CA GLN A 547 -30.00 -0.64 -2.05
C GLN A 547 -28.74 -1.24 -1.43
N THR A 548 -28.80 -2.47 -0.94
CA THR A 548 -27.60 -3.15 -0.43
C THR A 548 -26.67 -3.54 -1.58
N ILE A 549 -25.59 -2.78 -1.78
CA ILE A 549 -24.52 -3.10 -2.72
C ILE A 549 -23.35 -3.70 -1.94
N ARG A 550 -23.03 -4.96 -2.24
CA ARG A 550 -21.98 -5.72 -1.55
C ARG A 550 -21.18 -6.54 -2.54
N GLU A 551 -19.86 -6.59 -2.35
CA GLU A 551 -19.00 -7.58 -2.99
C GLU A 551 -18.84 -8.79 -2.08
N ASP A 552 -19.27 -9.96 -2.52
CA ASP A 552 -19.31 -11.17 -1.70
C ASP A 552 -17.97 -11.94 -1.71
N THR A 553 -17.06 -11.56 -2.61
CA THR A 553 -15.79 -12.26 -2.83
C THR A 553 -14.67 -11.86 -1.89
N ILE A 554 -14.76 -10.71 -1.19
CA ILE A 554 -13.78 -10.32 -0.17
C ILE A 554 -13.95 -11.28 1.02
N SER A 555 -12.87 -12.00 1.37
CA SER A 555 -12.84 -12.98 2.45
C SER A 555 -13.33 -12.40 3.78
N THR A 556 -13.91 -13.24 4.63
CA THR A 556 -14.38 -12.78 5.94
C THR A 556 -13.20 -12.32 6.81
N TRP A 557 -12.02 -12.94 6.69
CA TRP A 557 -10.79 -12.48 7.33
C TRP A 557 -10.41 -11.06 6.90
N ARG A 558 -10.30 -10.81 5.59
CA ARG A 558 -9.88 -9.51 5.06
C ARG A 558 -10.87 -8.41 5.41
N ARG A 559 -12.16 -8.70 5.34
CA ARG A 559 -13.22 -7.76 5.70
C ARG A 559 -13.22 -7.39 7.19
N ALA A 560 -12.82 -8.31 8.06
CA ALA A 560 -12.65 -8.01 9.48
C ALA A 560 -11.43 -7.12 9.70
N VAL A 561 -10.29 -7.45 9.09
CA VAL A 561 -9.01 -6.78 9.32
C VAL A 561 -8.93 -5.39 8.67
N CYS A 562 -9.49 -5.22 7.47
CA CYS A 562 -9.36 -3.99 6.68
C CYS A 562 -10.54 -3.04 6.89
N GLY A 563 -10.23 -1.75 7.02
CA GLY A 563 -11.20 -0.67 7.07
C GLY A 563 -11.91 -0.41 5.74
N ASP A 564 -12.93 0.44 5.78
CA ASP A 564 -13.76 0.83 4.63
C ASP A 564 -13.52 2.28 4.20
N LEU A 565 -12.39 2.86 4.62
CA LEU A 565 -12.00 4.26 4.39
C LEU A 565 -12.97 5.32 4.93
N THR A 566 -14.11 4.99 5.55
CA THR A 566 -15.06 6.01 6.03
C THR A 566 -14.50 6.85 7.20
N SER A 567 -13.58 6.28 7.98
CA SER A 567 -12.87 6.99 9.06
C SER A 567 -12.00 8.15 8.53
N VAL A 568 -11.72 8.15 7.22
CA VAL A 568 -11.00 9.19 6.50
C VAL A 568 -11.85 10.43 6.27
N PHE A 569 -13.10 10.55 6.71
CA PHE A 569 -13.93 11.77 6.49
C PHE A 569 -14.35 12.47 7.79
N ARG A 570 -14.57 13.79 7.70
CA ARG A 570 -15.19 14.63 8.76
C ARG A 570 -16.29 15.50 8.15
N PRO A 571 -17.38 15.78 8.87
CA PRO A 571 -18.34 16.81 8.46
C PRO A 571 -17.64 18.16 8.31
N TYR A 572 -18.04 18.92 7.30
CA TYR A 572 -17.58 20.30 7.14
C TYR A 572 -18.54 21.24 7.86
N ASN A 573 -18.04 22.06 8.79
CA ASN A 573 -18.86 22.94 9.64
C ASN A 573 -18.57 24.43 9.38
N GLY A 574 -17.92 24.77 8.26
CA GLY A 574 -17.54 26.15 7.94
C GLY A 574 -16.19 26.57 8.52
N GLU A 575 -15.41 25.63 9.05
CA GLU A 575 -14.07 25.91 9.57
C GLU A 575 -13.11 26.41 8.49
N GLN A 576 -12.21 27.34 8.86
CA GLN A 576 -11.14 27.81 8.00
C GLN A 576 -9.97 26.83 8.05
N ILE A 577 -9.56 26.33 6.89
CA ILE A 577 -8.45 25.37 6.77
C ILE A 577 -7.27 26.08 6.09
N PRO A 578 -6.10 26.15 6.73
CA PRO A 578 -4.91 26.74 6.13
C PRO A 578 -4.56 26.04 4.82
N LEU A 579 -4.18 26.83 3.82
CA LEU A 579 -3.62 26.29 2.58
C LEU A 579 -2.20 25.76 2.85
N PRO A 580 -1.80 24.65 2.19
CA PRO A 580 -0.42 24.18 2.25
C PRO A 580 0.53 25.17 1.54
N ASP A 581 1.82 24.92 1.66
CA ASP A 581 2.84 25.67 0.92
C ASP A 581 2.71 25.43 -0.59
N PHE A 582 3.04 26.48 -1.36
CA PHE A 582 3.07 26.36 -2.82
C PHE A 582 4.19 25.43 -3.28
N VAL A 583 3.89 24.59 -4.28
CA VAL A 583 4.85 23.68 -4.90
C VAL A 583 5.32 24.24 -6.23
N ASP A 584 6.63 24.41 -6.38
CA ASP A 584 7.26 24.65 -7.70
C ASP A 584 7.22 23.36 -8.53
N PHE A 585 6.04 23.12 -9.13
CA PHE A 585 5.77 21.91 -9.87
C PHE A 585 6.60 21.84 -11.17
N GLU A 586 6.77 22.97 -11.86
CA GLU A 586 7.52 23.04 -13.10
C GLU A 586 9.02 22.80 -12.87
N GLY A 587 9.62 23.44 -11.86
CA GLY A 587 11.01 23.21 -11.48
C GLY A 587 11.27 21.77 -11.01
N HIS A 588 10.29 21.14 -10.36
CA HIS A 588 10.38 19.74 -9.96
C HIS A 588 10.40 18.80 -11.17
N VAL A 589 9.52 19.01 -12.14
CA VAL A 589 9.48 18.19 -13.38
C VAL A 589 10.78 18.31 -14.18
N LYS A 590 11.36 19.51 -14.25
CA LYS A 590 12.70 19.71 -14.81
C LYS A 590 13.74 18.83 -14.11
N THR A 591 13.67 18.75 -12.78
CA THR A 591 14.61 17.97 -11.98
C THR A 591 14.53 16.48 -12.31
N ILE A 592 13.31 15.93 -12.45
CA ILE A 592 13.09 14.53 -12.86
C ILE A 592 13.72 14.25 -14.22
N HIS A 593 13.47 15.12 -15.20
CA HIS A 593 14.01 14.94 -16.53
C HIS A 593 15.55 14.99 -16.53
N SER A 594 16.15 16.03 -15.94
CA SER A 594 17.60 16.20 -15.87
C SER A 594 18.31 15.12 -15.03
N ALA A 595 17.60 14.41 -14.13
CA ALA A 595 18.16 13.29 -13.38
C ALA A 595 18.67 12.17 -14.30
N GLY A 596 18.09 11.98 -15.49
CA GLY A 596 18.47 10.91 -16.43
C GLY A 596 19.90 11.01 -16.95
N PHE A 597 20.56 12.16 -16.78
CA PHE A 597 21.93 12.43 -17.23
C PHE A 597 22.94 12.46 -16.08
N LYS A 598 22.54 12.07 -14.87
CA LYS A 598 23.39 12.07 -13.67
C LYS A 598 23.97 10.68 -13.38
N GLU A 599 24.86 10.64 -12.41
CA GLU A 599 25.50 9.40 -11.95
C GLU A 599 24.57 8.55 -11.07
N LEU A 600 24.98 7.30 -10.84
CA LEU A 600 24.33 6.42 -9.88
C LEU A 600 24.38 7.01 -8.45
N PRO A 601 23.39 6.73 -7.60
CA PRO A 601 23.48 7.00 -6.17
C PRO A 601 24.77 6.40 -5.59
N ASN A 602 25.48 7.18 -4.78
CA ASN A 602 26.73 6.79 -4.12
C ASN A 602 26.77 7.19 -2.63
N ASN A 603 25.64 7.63 -2.09
CA ASN A 603 25.45 8.11 -0.73
C ASN A 603 25.02 6.99 0.25
N PHE A 604 25.22 5.73 -0.12
CA PHE A 604 24.99 4.56 0.74
C PHE A 604 26.33 3.98 1.21
N LYS A 605 26.32 3.34 2.37
CA LYS A 605 27.53 2.76 2.98
C LYS A 605 27.18 1.46 3.71
N ALA A 606 28.07 0.48 3.61
CA ALA A 606 28.08 -0.66 4.53
C ALA A 606 28.57 -0.20 5.91
N LEU A 607 27.69 -0.25 6.90
CA LEU A 607 27.97 0.25 8.25
C LEU A 607 28.93 -0.68 9.01
N ASP A 608 29.80 -0.08 9.81
CA ASP A 608 30.63 -0.83 10.77
C ASP A 608 29.89 -1.10 12.10
N GLU A 609 30.49 -1.90 12.97
CA GLU A 609 29.88 -2.31 14.25
C GLU A 609 29.54 -1.13 15.17
N ASN A 610 30.35 -0.06 15.17
CA ASN A 610 30.09 1.11 16.02
C ASN A 610 28.92 1.92 15.47
N GLU A 611 28.84 2.06 14.15
CA GLU A 611 27.73 2.74 13.46
C GLU A 611 26.41 2.00 13.64
N ILE A 612 26.44 0.66 13.53
CA ILE A 612 25.29 -0.21 13.83
C ILE A 612 24.87 -0.05 15.30
N ALA A 613 25.81 -0.09 16.24
CA ALA A 613 25.52 0.09 17.65
C ALA A 613 24.93 1.49 17.93
N GLN A 614 25.45 2.54 17.29
CA GLN A 614 24.91 3.89 17.40
C GLN A 614 23.46 3.96 16.91
N ALA A 615 23.19 3.43 15.72
CA ALA A 615 21.84 3.38 15.15
C ALA A 615 20.85 2.61 16.05
N ASN A 616 21.28 1.48 16.63
CA ASN A 616 20.45 0.67 17.51
C ASN A 616 20.13 1.31 18.87
N ASN A 617 21.08 2.08 19.43
CA ASN A 617 21.00 2.64 20.77
C ASN A 617 20.26 3.99 20.79
N ASP A 618 20.51 4.86 19.80
CA ASP A 618 19.87 6.16 19.68
C ASP A 618 19.55 6.50 18.22
N PRO A 619 18.56 5.81 17.61
CA PRO A 619 18.24 5.99 16.19
C PRO A 619 17.91 7.42 15.82
N ARG A 620 17.32 8.20 16.74
CA ARG A 620 16.94 9.61 16.49
C ARG A 620 18.12 10.55 16.33
N ARG A 621 19.27 10.22 16.94
CA ARG A 621 20.52 10.98 16.82
C ARG A 621 21.54 10.32 15.89
N SER A 622 21.25 9.12 15.40
CA SER A 622 22.08 8.42 14.44
C SER A 622 22.06 9.16 13.10
N PRO A 623 23.21 9.43 12.47
CA PRO A 623 23.25 10.01 11.12
C PRO A 623 22.83 9.00 10.04
N TRP A 624 22.70 7.71 10.39
CA TRP A 624 22.41 6.62 9.46
C TRP A 624 20.92 6.29 9.33
N ILE A 625 20.12 6.62 10.35
CA ILE A 625 18.67 6.46 10.28
C ILE A 625 18.07 7.76 9.74
N PRO A 626 17.20 7.72 8.71
CA PRO A 626 16.64 8.95 8.15
C PRO A 626 15.88 9.76 9.20
N ALA A 627 16.19 11.05 9.29
CA ALA A 627 15.48 11.95 10.18
C ALA A 627 14.12 12.34 9.56
N GLN A 628 13.02 11.79 10.09
CA GLN A 628 11.67 12.23 9.72
C GLN A 628 11.42 13.69 10.13
N GLU A 629 10.63 14.42 9.35
CA GLU A 629 10.21 15.80 9.61
C GLU A 629 9.63 15.94 11.04
N PRO A 630 10.01 16.99 11.79
CA PRO A 630 9.45 17.20 13.13
C PRO A 630 7.98 17.61 13.08
N GLY A 631 7.28 17.38 14.19
CA GLY A 631 5.89 17.78 14.39
C GLY A 631 4.89 16.63 14.27
N ILE A 632 3.66 16.94 14.69
CA ILE A 632 2.49 16.04 14.68
C ILE A 632 1.45 16.51 13.66
N LYS A 633 0.58 15.59 13.23
CA LYS A 633 -0.60 15.86 12.39
C LYS A 633 -1.89 15.60 13.17
N PRO A 634 -3.00 16.30 12.86
CA PRO A 634 -4.33 15.83 13.25
C PRO A 634 -4.53 14.38 12.81
N SER A 635 -5.15 13.57 13.66
CA SER A 635 -5.30 12.13 13.43
C SER A 635 -6.75 11.68 13.64
N ASN A 636 -7.19 10.83 12.73
CA ASN A 636 -8.55 10.29 12.67
C ASN A 636 -8.91 9.51 13.94
N ALA A 637 -10.20 9.53 14.30
CA ALA A 637 -10.72 8.74 15.41
C ALA A 637 -10.89 7.31 14.91
N LEU A 638 -10.34 6.34 15.63
CA LEU A 638 -10.37 4.94 15.21
C LEU A 638 -11.00 4.12 16.32
N PRO A 639 -12.16 3.46 16.12
CA PRO A 639 -12.86 2.75 17.19
C PRO A 639 -12.23 1.39 17.56
N TYR A 640 -10.91 1.38 17.74
CA TYR A 640 -10.15 0.25 18.28
C TYR A 640 -10.23 0.24 19.82
N GLU A 641 -10.75 -0.83 20.41
CA GLU A 641 -10.72 -1.08 21.86
C GLU A 641 -9.95 -2.38 22.15
N LEU A 642 -8.62 -2.30 22.14
CA LEU A 642 -7.75 -3.49 22.11
C LEU A 642 -7.17 -3.82 23.47
N TYR A 643 -7.20 -5.08 23.88
CA TYR A 643 -6.53 -5.59 25.08
C TYR A 643 -5.72 -6.84 24.74
N VAL A 644 -4.50 -6.92 25.28
CA VAL A 644 -3.67 -8.11 25.20
C VAL A 644 -3.02 -8.34 26.56
N GLU A 645 -3.28 -9.51 27.16
CA GLU A 645 -2.92 -9.82 28.54
C GLU A 645 -2.25 -11.19 28.62
N GLY A 646 -0.99 -11.22 29.07
CA GLY A 646 -0.21 -12.46 29.22
C GLY A 646 0.10 -12.79 30.67
N ASN A 647 -0.37 -13.95 31.11
CA ASN A 647 -0.19 -14.44 32.48
C ASN A 647 0.28 -15.91 32.46
N LEU A 648 1.13 -16.28 33.42
CA LEU A 648 1.51 -17.68 33.58
C LEU A 648 0.34 -18.47 34.17
N ASP A 649 0.18 -19.72 33.73
CA ASP A 649 -0.69 -20.68 34.42
C ASP A 649 -0.20 -20.97 35.85
N LYS A 650 -1.05 -21.58 36.70
CA LYS A 650 -0.69 -21.86 38.10
C LYS A 650 0.60 -22.71 38.22
N PRO A 651 0.79 -23.77 37.41
CA PRO A 651 2.03 -24.55 37.46
C PRO A 651 3.27 -23.80 36.95
N GLY A 652 3.11 -22.68 36.24
CA GLY A 652 4.20 -22.00 35.56
C GLY A 652 4.77 -22.81 34.39
N THR A 653 3.91 -23.58 33.72
CA THR A 653 4.23 -24.43 32.57
C THR A 653 3.99 -23.74 31.23
N SER A 654 3.04 -22.80 31.18
CA SER A 654 2.71 -22.05 29.97
C SER A 654 2.45 -20.57 30.26
N LEU A 655 2.73 -19.74 29.26
CA LEU A 655 2.28 -18.36 29.17
C LEU A 655 0.98 -18.32 28.38
N ARG A 656 -0.14 -18.10 29.07
CA ARG A 656 -1.44 -17.87 28.44
C ARG A 656 -1.59 -16.41 28.10
N VAL A 657 -1.83 -16.09 26.82
CA VAL A 657 -2.13 -14.74 26.36
C VAL A 657 -3.57 -14.68 25.87
N LYS A 658 -4.31 -13.69 26.37
CA LYS A 658 -5.62 -13.29 25.87
C LYS A 658 -5.47 -12.13 24.90
N PHE A 659 -6.03 -12.24 23.71
CA PHE A 659 -6.21 -11.15 22.74
C PHE A 659 -7.68 -10.77 22.70
N GLU A 660 -8.00 -9.49 22.76
CA GLU A 660 -9.38 -9.00 22.77
C GLU A 660 -9.49 -7.74 21.91
N ALA A 661 -10.44 -7.73 20.99
CA ALA A 661 -10.90 -6.54 20.28
C ALA A 661 -12.32 -6.25 20.77
N SER A 662 -12.44 -5.47 21.84
CA SER A 662 -13.70 -5.30 22.55
C SER A 662 -14.65 -4.37 21.79
N ASP A 663 -15.95 -4.57 21.99
CA ASP A 663 -17.00 -3.69 21.50
C ASP A 663 -17.73 -2.94 22.62
N ARG A 664 -17.26 -3.06 23.86
CA ARG A 664 -17.93 -2.47 25.04
C ARG A 664 -18.10 -0.96 24.90
N GLN A 665 -17.13 -0.28 24.35
CA GLN A 665 -17.12 1.18 24.23
C GLN A 665 -17.79 1.69 22.95
N PHE A 666 -17.63 0.98 21.84
CA PHE A 666 -18.04 1.45 20.52
C PHE A 666 -19.22 0.69 19.90
N GLY A 667 -19.65 -0.41 20.53
CA GLY A 667 -20.67 -1.32 20.02
C GLY A 667 -20.41 -1.71 18.57
N LYS A 668 -21.41 -1.56 17.71
CA LYS A 668 -21.32 -1.85 16.27
C LYS A 668 -20.28 -1.04 15.50
N LYS A 669 -19.73 0.03 16.08
CA LYS A 669 -18.66 0.82 15.47
C LYS A 669 -17.27 0.27 15.80
N ALA A 670 -17.15 -0.65 16.76
CA ALA A 670 -15.87 -1.24 17.14
C ALA A 670 -15.20 -1.93 15.95
N LEU A 671 -13.87 -1.86 15.90
CA LEU A 671 -13.07 -2.49 14.86
C LEU A 671 -12.48 -3.80 15.37
N ALA A 672 -12.52 -4.82 14.51
CA ALA A 672 -11.69 -6.00 14.64
C ALA A 672 -10.21 -5.61 14.48
N ALA A 673 -9.29 -6.45 14.94
CA ALA A 673 -7.87 -6.15 14.89
C ALA A 673 -7.01 -7.38 14.54
N PRO A 674 -6.04 -7.21 13.60
CA PRO A 674 -4.96 -8.17 13.46
C PRO A 674 -3.90 -7.96 14.56
N PHE A 675 -3.20 -9.02 14.94
CA PHE A 675 -2.01 -8.96 15.77
C PHE A 675 -0.88 -9.81 15.19
N LEU A 676 0.34 -9.28 15.25
CA LEU A 676 1.56 -10.00 14.88
C LEU A 676 2.41 -10.19 16.14
N VAL A 677 2.76 -11.45 16.45
CA VAL A 677 3.51 -11.82 17.64
C VAL A 677 4.89 -12.32 17.25
N TYR A 678 5.91 -11.86 17.98
CA TYR A 678 7.29 -12.30 17.87
C TYR A 678 7.75 -12.89 19.19
N ALA A 679 8.40 -14.06 19.15
CA ALA A 679 9.27 -14.53 20.22
C ALA A 679 10.72 -14.23 19.80
N PRO A 680 11.31 -13.12 20.27
CA PRO A 680 12.70 -12.82 19.96
C PRO A 680 13.63 -13.82 20.68
N GLY A 681 14.61 -14.35 19.96
CA GLY A 681 15.55 -15.33 20.49
C GLY A 681 15.15 -16.78 20.19
N ALA A 682 15.99 -17.70 20.65
CA ALA A 682 15.86 -19.12 20.33
C ALA A 682 14.53 -19.71 20.87
N TYR A 683 13.67 -20.15 19.97
CA TYR A 683 12.39 -20.80 20.27
C TYR A 683 12.35 -22.21 19.67
N ARG A 684 12.13 -23.23 20.50
CA ARG A 684 12.09 -24.63 20.12
C ARG A 684 10.76 -25.00 19.46
N LEU A 685 10.84 -25.64 18.31
CA LEU A 685 9.70 -26.20 17.58
C LEU A 685 9.38 -27.59 18.14
N GLU A 686 8.11 -27.87 18.44
CA GLU A 686 7.72 -29.17 19.00
C GLU A 686 7.84 -30.31 17.98
N GLU A 687 7.51 -30.04 16.72
CA GLU A 687 7.47 -31.04 15.65
C GLU A 687 8.86 -31.53 15.25
N SER A 688 9.83 -30.63 15.13
CA SER A 688 11.20 -30.96 14.71
C SER A 688 12.21 -31.06 15.85
N GLY A 689 11.92 -30.43 17.00
CA GLY A 689 12.89 -30.27 18.10
C GLY A 689 13.97 -29.21 17.83
N GLU A 690 14.02 -28.63 16.63
CA GLU A 690 14.95 -27.57 16.25
C GLU A 690 14.57 -26.24 16.92
N SER A 691 15.49 -25.27 16.91
CA SER A 691 15.23 -23.93 17.45
C SER A 691 15.39 -22.87 16.37
N GLU A 692 14.43 -21.96 16.28
CA GLU A 692 14.52 -20.77 15.43
C GLU A 692 15.05 -19.59 16.23
N SER A 693 15.89 -18.74 15.64
CA SER A 693 16.41 -17.52 16.28
C SER A 693 15.34 -16.46 16.57
N CYS A 694 14.20 -16.57 15.91
CA CYS A 694 13.00 -15.79 16.12
C CYS A 694 11.82 -16.54 15.51
N ARG A 695 10.72 -16.67 16.25
CA ARG A 695 9.47 -17.26 15.75
C ARG A 695 8.36 -16.22 15.72
N THR A 696 7.47 -16.33 14.73
CA THR A 696 6.33 -15.42 14.55
C THR A 696 4.99 -16.15 14.52
N TRP A 697 3.92 -15.44 14.91
CA TRP A 697 2.53 -15.91 14.84
C TRP A 697 1.61 -14.77 14.44
N SER A 698 0.53 -15.09 13.71
CA SER A 698 -0.44 -14.11 13.26
C SER A 698 -1.84 -14.39 13.79
N PHE A 699 -2.53 -13.36 14.24
CA PHE A 699 -3.87 -13.46 14.82
C PHE A 699 -4.80 -12.42 14.20
N ALA A 700 -6.09 -12.70 14.19
CA ALA A 700 -7.14 -11.72 13.91
C ALA A 700 -8.33 -11.94 14.84
N VAL A 701 -8.72 -10.90 15.55
CA VAL A 701 -9.81 -10.93 16.54
C VAL A 701 -10.94 -10.05 16.03
N ASN A 702 -12.14 -10.61 15.89
CA ASN A 702 -13.33 -9.84 15.54
C ASN A 702 -13.68 -8.84 16.65
N ALA A 703 -14.35 -7.75 16.27
CA ALA A 703 -14.93 -6.84 17.25
C ALA A 703 -15.96 -7.57 18.13
N GLY A 704 -15.82 -7.47 19.44
CA GLY A 704 -16.61 -8.18 20.45
C GLY A 704 -16.02 -9.52 20.91
N ASP A 705 -14.95 -10.01 20.27
CA ASP A 705 -14.39 -11.33 20.54
C ASP A 705 -13.12 -11.29 21.41
N GLU A 706 -12.77 -12.46 21.96
CA GLU A 706 -11.50 -12.76 22.59
C GLU A 706 -10.92 -14.11 22.10
N LEU A 707 -9.59 -14.18 22.02
CA LEU A 707 -8.82 -15.38 21.70
C LEU A 707 -7.83 -15.69 22.82
N TYR A 708 -7.59 -16.98 23.07
CA TYR A 708 -6.58 -17.44 24.02
C TYR A 708 -5.55 -18.30 23.30
N PHE A 709 -4.27 -18.05 23.57
CA PHE A 709 -3.18 -18.86 23.06
C PHE A 709 -2.18 -19.14 24.16
N ASP A 710 -1.76 -20.41 24.26
CA ASP A 710 -0.84 -20.89 25.29
C ASP A 710 0.52 -21.16 24.66
N TRP A 711 1.55 -20.44 25.11
CA TRP A 711 2.94 -20.73 24.76
C TRP A 711 3.61 -21.57 25.85
N PRO A 712 4.05 -22.80 25.56
CA PRO A 712 4.77 -23.63 26.52
C PRO A 712 6.10 -22.97 26.92
N LEU A 713 6.38 -22.84 28.22
CA LEU A 713 7.60 -22.17 28.68
C LEU A 713 8.87 -22.93 28.30
N ASN A 714 8.79 -24.26 28.19
CA ASN A 714 9.93 -25.10 27.79
C ASN A 714 10.38 -24.88 26.33
N ASN A 715 9.56 -24.19 25.52
CA ASN A 715 9.91 -23.89 24.14
C ASN A 715 10.77 -22.62 24.04
N PHE A 716 10.73 -21.74 25.05
CA PHE A 716 11.69 -20.63 25.13
C PHE A 716 13.04 -21.17 25.62
N VAL A 717 14.09 -21.00 24.82
CA VAL A 717 15.43 -21.48 25.20
C VAL A 717 16.02 -20.54 26.26
N GLY A 718 16.21 -21.05 27.47
CA GLY A 718 16.77 -20.32 28.62
C GLY A 718 15.82 -20.33 29.82
N GLU A 719 16.05 -19.43 30.79
CA GLU A 719 15.16 -19.30 31.96
C GLU A 719 14.00 -18.32 31.75
N ASN A 720 14.02 -17.55 30.65
CA ASN A 720 13.13 -16.43 30.42
C ASN A 720 12.31 -16.60 29.14
N TYR A 721 11.06 -16.16 29.18
CA TYR A 721 10.20 -15.97 28.03
C TYR A 721 10.14 -14.49 27.64
N GLU A 722 9.94 -14.22 26.36
CA GLU A 722 9.63 -12.89 25.84
C GLU A 722 8.72 -13.02 24.62
N LEU A 723 7.65 -12.22 24.60
CA LEU A 723 6.79 -12.02 23.44
C LEU A 723 6.65 -10.52 23.17
N LEU A 724 6.78 -10.13 21.91
CA LEU A 724 6.49 -8.79 21.40
C LEU A 724 5.24 -8.89 20.52
N ILE A 725 4.26 -8.04 20.75
CA ILE A 725 2.94 -8.13 20.12
C ILE A 725 2.61 -6.78 19.51
N TYR A 726 2.43 -6.75 18.19
CA TYR A 726 2.14 -5.56 17.41
C TYR A 726 0.70 -5.60 16.92
N GLY A 727 0.03 -4.45 16.94
CA GLY A 727 -1.32 -4.27 16.40
C GLY A 727 -1.49 -2.89 15.76
N PRO A 728 -2.72 -2.57 15.30
CA PRO A 728 -3.03 -1.33 14.60
C PRO A 728 -2.73 -0.07 15.43
N ASN A 729 -2.59 1.06 14.73
CA ASN A 729 -2.47 2.40 15.32
C ASN A 729 -1.43 2.51 16.47
N GLY A 730 -0.30 1.80 16.35
CA GLY A 730 0.77 1.83 17.35
C GLY A 730 0.53 0.99 18.60
N PHE A 731 -0.51 0.17 18.61
CA PHE A 731 -0.74 -0.78 19.67
C PHE A 731 0.47 -1.73 19.77
N PHE A 732 1.07 -1.81 20.94
CA PHE A 732 2.17 -2.73 21.19
C PHE A 732 2.17 -3.24 22.63
N ARG A 733 2.54 -4.51 22.81
CA ARG A 733 2.85 -5.11 24.11
C ARG A 733 4.20 -5.82 24.08
N SER A 734 4.95 -5.71 25.17
CA SER A 734 6.05 -6.65 25.47
C SER A 734 5.68 -7.40 26.75
N ILE A 735 5.75 -8.73 26.68
CA ILE A 735 5.41 -9.66 27.75
C ILE A 735 6.64 -10.52 27.98
N SER A 736 7.40 -10.22 29.04
CA SER A 736 8.60 -11.00 29.36
C SER A 736 8.68 -11.37 30.83
N GLY A 737 9.36 -12.48 31.09
CA GLY A 737 9.68 -12.88 32.44
C GLY A 737 10.22 -14.29 32.59
N SER A 738 10.10 -14.86 33.78
CA SER A 738 10.57 -16.23 34.08
C SER A 738 9.51 -17.03 34.82
N LYS A 739 9.69 -18.35 34.95
CA LYS A 739 8.82 -19.19 35.80
C LYS A 739 8.73 -18.70 37.25
N LYS A 740 9.76 -17.99 37.74
CA LYS A 740 9.82 -17.42 39.09
C LYS A 740 8.76 -16.34 39.32
N SER A 741 8.24 -15.72 38.24
CA SER A 741 7.16 -14.74 38.32
C SER A 741 5.75 -15.32 38.38
N SER A 742 5.61 -16.66 38.44
CA SER A 742 4.29 -17.30 38.56
C SER A 742 3.54 -16.79 39.80
N GLY A 743 2.29 -16.38 39.61
CA GLY A 743 1.46 -15.73 40.64
C GLY A 743 1.34 -14.20 40.49
N LEU A 744 2.16 -13.53 39.68
CA LEU A 744 1.88 -12.15 39.28
C LEU A 744 0.92 -12.13 38.10
N LYS A 745 -0.13 -11.31 38.21
CA LYS A 745 -1.11 -11.12 37.14
C LYS A 745 -1.33 -9.66 36.82
N THR A 746 -1.63 -9.38 35.57
CA THR A 746 -1.98 -8.04 35.11
C THR A 746 -3.31 -8.05 34.38
N HIS A 747 -4.11 -7.02 34.64
CA HIS A 747 -5.35 -6.76 33.92
C HIS A 747 -5.41 -5.29 33.50
N ALA A 748 -5.61 -5.02 32.22
CA ALA A 748 -5.65 -3.67 31.66
C ALA A 748 -7.11 -3.24 31.43
N SER A 749 -7.41 -1.98 31.74
CA SER A 749 -8.72 -1.36 31.49
C SER A 749 -8.57 0.11 31.12
N TYR A 750 -9.48 0.61 30.29
CA TYR A 750 -9.48 2.01 29.84
C TYR A 750 -10.58 2.78 30.57
N LEU A 751 -10.18 3.76 31.36
CA LEU A 751 -11.11 4.58 32.14
C LEU A 751 -11.33 5.91 31.43
N GLN A 752 -12.55 6.15 30.96
CA GLN A 752 -12.92 7.44 30.39
C GLN A 752 -13.08 8.48 31.51
N LYS A 753 -12.45 9.65 31.35
CA LYS A 753 -12.48 10.73 32.35
C LYS A 753 -13.47 11.83 31.97
N ASP A 754 -13.49 12.22 30.70
CA ASP A 754 -14.43 13.19 30.15
C ASP A 754 -14.92 12.70 28.78
N THR A 755 -16.22 12.47 28.67
CA THR A 755 -16.88 12.03 27.43
C THR A 755 -16.86 13.09 26.33
N ARG A 756 -16.78 14.39 26.68
CA ARG A 756 -16.72 15.48 25.71
C ARG A 756 -15.33 15.67 25.15
N ALA A 757 -14.32 15.67 26.02
CA ALA A 757 -12.92 15.84 25.62
C ALA A 757 -12.30 14.58 24.99
N GLY A 758 -12.92 13.41 25.18
CA GLY A 758 -12.41 12.16 24.62
C GLY A 758 -11.09 11.73 25.25
N THR A 759 -10.87 12.08 26.53
CA THR A 759 -9.65 11.74 27.26
C THR A 759 -9.92 10.70 28.34
N GLY A 760 -8.86 10.01 28.75
CA GLY A 760 -8.96 8.93 29.71
C GLY A 760 -7.64 8.57 30.37
N VAL A 761 -7.72 7.50 31.15
CA VAL A 761 -6.61 6.96 31.94
C VAL A 761 -6.47 5.49 31.58
N PHE A 762 -5.26 5.07 31.28
CA PHE A 762 -4.95 3.65 31.21
C PHE A 762 -4.82 3.15 32.66
N GLN A 763 -5.62 2.16 33.06
CA GLN A 763 -5.50 1.51 34.35
C GLN A 763 -4.95 0.09 34.17
N LEU A 764 -3.84 -0.19 34.83
CA LEU A 764 -3.27 -1.54 34.96
C LEU A 764 -3.45 -2.01 36.39
N ASP A 765 -4.32 -2.99 36.58
CA ASP A 765 -4.41 -3.72 37.84
C ASP A 765 -3.31 -4.78 37.90
N VAL A 766 -2.47 -4.73 38.94
CA VAL A 766 -1.45 -5.76 39.18
C VAL A 766 -1.78 -6.53 40.45
N GLU A 767 -1.95 -7.84 40.33
CA GLU A 767 -2.26 -8.74 41.43
C GLU A 767 -1.05 -9.61 41.78
N ASN A 768 -0.74 -9.71 43.07
CA ASN A 768 0.29 -10.58 43.60
C ASN A 768 -0.33 -11.76 44.34
N GLN A 769 -0.43 -12.90 43.66
CA GLN A 769 -0.92 -14.17 44.21
C GLN A 769 0.20 -15.00 44.86
N MET A 770 1.41 -14.44 45.03
CA MET A 770 2.50 -15.09 45.75
C MET A 770 2.36 -14.91 47.26
N GLU A 771 3.13 -15.71 48.02
CA GLU A 771 3.20 -15.64 49.49
C GLU A 771 4.16 -14.55 50.01
N ARG A 772 4.76 -13.75 49.11
CA ARG A 772 5.73 -12.69 49.47
C ARG A 772 5.40 -11.37 48.79
N SER A 773 5.79 -10.27 49.43
CA SER A 773 5.69 -8.93 48.81
C SER A 773 6.68 -8.79 47.66
N VAL A 774 6.28 -8.06 46.62
CA VAL A 774 7.14 -7.74 45.46
C VAL A 774 7.27 -6.23 45.30
N THR A 775 8.43 -5.77 44.84
CA THR A 775 8.63 -4.35 44.50
C THR A 775 8.55 -4.20 42.99
N LEU A 776 7.66 -3.32 42.52
CA LEU A 776 7.44 -3.00 41.12
C LEU A 776 8.01 -1.62 40.82
N GLU A 777 8.77 -1.50 39.73
CA GLU A 777 9.09 -0.22 39.10
C GLU A 777 8.12 0.00 37.93
N VAL A 778 7.45 1.15 37.95
CA VAL A 778 6.66 1.67 36.84
C VAL A 778 7.43 2.81 36.22
N LYS A 779 7.74 2.70 34.94
CA LYS A 779 8.52 3.69 34.18
C LYS A 779 7.75 4.12 32.94
N ASP A 780 7.52 5.42 32.79
CA ASP A 780 7.15 5.99 31.49
C ASP A 780 8.37 6.02 30.57
N ASN A 781 8.17 5.56 29.34
CA ASN A 781 9.23 5.41 28.35
C ASN A 781 9.25 6.55 27.33
N ALA A 782 8.18 7.35 27.23
CA ALA A 782 8.01 8.28 26.13
C ALA A 782 7.48 9.67 26.50
N TYR A 783 6.57 9.84 27.46
CA TYR A 783 5.78 11.07 27.61
C TYR A 783 6.08 11.92 28.85
N GLY A 784 7.19 11.64 29.55
CA GLY A 784 7.72 12.48 30.61
C GLY A 784 7.06 12.29 31.98
N LEU A 785 6.34 11.19 32.23
CA LEU A 785 5.73 10.92 33.55
C LEU A 785 6.73 10.40 34.60
N GLY A 786 7.96 10.09 34.18
CA GLY A 786 9.03 9.64 35.07
C GLY A 786 8.91 8.18 35.52
N LYS A 787 9.49 7.86 36.68
CA LYS A 787 9.47 6.51 37.27
C LYS A 787 8.97 6.55 38.70
N LYS A 788 8.25 5.50 39.11
CA LYS A 788 7.77 5.29 40.49
C LYS A 788 7.97 3.84 40.92
N THR A 789 8.14 3.64 42.22
CA THR A 789 8.26 2.32 42.83
C THR A 789 7.04 2.03 43.70
N ILE A 790 6.50 0.81 43.59
CA ILE A 790 5.31 0.35 44.31
C ILE A 790 5.66 -0.95 45.03
N VAL A 791 5.37 -1.05 46.32
CA VAL A 791 5.46 -2.31 47.07
C VAL A 791 4.10 -2.98 47.00
N LEU A 792 4.01 -4.11 46.31
CA LEU A 792 2.79 -4.91 46.17
C LEU A 792 2.84 -6.09 47.15
N HIS A 793 2.08 -5.97 48.22
CA HIS A 793 2.03 -6.99 49.27
C HIS A 793 1.44 -8.32 48.80
N ALA A 794 1.80 -9.41 49.49
CA ALA A 794 1.28 -10.75 49.21
C ALA A 794 -0.25 -10.79 49.26
N GLY A 795 -0.88 -11.46 48.29
CA GLY A 795 -2.33 -11.58 48.15
C GLY A 795 -3.06 -10.26 47.86
N LYS A 796 -2.35 -9.17 47.53
CA LYS A 796 -2.95 -7.86 47.23
C LYS A 796 -2.98 -7.56 45.74
N LYS A 797 -3.87 -6.64 45.39
CA LYS A 797 -4.07 -6.08 44.06
C LYS A 797 -3.89 -4.57 44.15
N GLU A 798 -3.11 -3.98 43.25
CA GLU A 798 -2.84 -2.53 43.20
C GLU A 798 -3.16 -1.96 41.81
N PRO A 799 -3.97 -0.89 41.72
CA PRO A 799 -4.24 -0.21 40.46
C PRO A 799 -3.14 0.81 40.11
N ILE A 800 -2.52 0.66 38.96
CA ILE A 800 -1.58 1.63 38.38
C ILE A 800 -2.32 2.46 37.33
N ARG A 801 -2.45 3.75 37.58
CA ARG A 801 -3.10 4.70 36.65
C ARG A 801 -2.07 5.51 35.89
N ILE A 802 -2.22 5.56 34.56
CA ILE A 802 -1.39 6.32 33.63
C ILE A 802 -2.29 7.34 32.90
N PRO A 803 -2.19 8.64 33.25
CA PRO A 803 -2.92 9.68 32.54
C PRO A 803 -2.37 9.88 31.13
N THR A 804 -3.24 10.16 30.16
CA THR A 804 -2.84 10.37 28.75
C THR A 804 -3.31 11.71 28.19
N ASP A 805 -3.87 12.58 29.03
CA ASP A 805 -4.37 13.91 28.64
C ASP A 805 -3.27 14.73 27.92
N SER A 806 -2.07 14.79 28.50
CA SER A 806 -0.93 15.58 27.99
C SER A 806 -0.26 14.99 26.74
N SER A 807 -0.62 13.75 26.38
CA SER A 807 -0.08 13.02 25.24
C SER A 807 -1.15 12.70 24.21
N HIS A 808 -2.28 13.41 24.22
CA HIS A 808 -3.37 13.25 23.26
C HIS A 808 -3.90 11.80 23.17
N GLY A 809 -3.94 11.10 24.31
CA GLY A 809 -4.39 9.70 24.41
C GLY A 809 -3.27 8.67 24.30
N TRP A 810 -2.06 9.07 23.91
CA TRP A 810 -0.94 8.14 23.74
C TRP A 810 -0.31 7.71 25.07
N TYR A 811 0.12 6.45 25.16
CA TYR A 811 0.82 5.89 26.33
C TYR A 811 1.96 4.97 25.90
N ASP A 812 3.03 4.94 26.72
CA ASP A 812 4.15 4.01 26.60
C ASP A 812 4.84 3.89 27.96
N PHE A 813 4.54 2.81 28.67
CA PHE A 813 5.11 2.58 29.99
C PHE A 813 5.42 1.11 30.23
N SER A 814 6.37 0.86 31.12
CA SER A 814 6.77 -0.48 31.54
C SER A 814 6.54 -0.67 33.04
N VAL A 815 6.04 -1.84 33.42
CA VAL A 815 5.95 -2.32 34.81
C VAL A 815 6.84 -3.55 34.95
N ARG A 816 7.78 -3.49 35.89
CA ARG A 816 8.80 -4.54 36.05
C ARG A 816 9.16 -4.77 37.51
N THR A 817 9.43 -6.01 37.89
CA THR A 817 9.88 -6.33 39.25
C THR A 817 11.32 -5.88 39.48
N VAL A 818 11.60 -5.33 40.65
CA VAL A 818 12.97 -5.13 41.15
C VAL A 818 13.48 -6.45 41.72
N GLY A 819 14.66 -6.89 41.30
CA GLY A 819 15.29 -8.15 41.77
C GLY A 819 15.18 -9.32 40.79
N SER A 820 15.30 -10.56 41.29
CA SER A 820 15.51 -11.78 40.50
C SER A 820 14.24 -12.49 40.02
N LEU A 821 13.05 -11.89 40.22
CA LEU A 821 11.78 -12.45 39.73
C LEU A 821 11.70 -12.45 38.20
N HIS A 822 12.40 -11.51 37.55
CA HIS A 822 12.34 -11.27 36.11
C HIS A 822 10.89 -11.27 35.63
N PHE A 823 10.14 -10.20 35.93
CA PHE A 823 8.80 -9.95 35.39
C PHE A 823 8.80 -8.57 34.77
N SER A 824 8.34 -8.46 33.52
CA SER A 824 8.23 -7.19 32.81
C SER A 824 7.03 -7.18 31.86
N ARG A 825 6.30 -6.07 31.85
CA ARG A 825 5.21 -5.79 30.93
C ARG A 825 5.38 -4.37 30.39
N ARG A 826 5.41 -4.19 29.07
CA ARG A 826 5.37 -2.87 28.43
C ARG A 826 4.07 -2.71 27.67
N PHE A 827 3.44 -1.55 27.81
CA PHE A 827 2.17 -1.19 27.19
C PHE A 827 2.36 0.08 26.37
N CYS A 828 2.08 0.01 25.08
CA CYS A 828 2.09 1.16 24.18
C CYS A 828 0.82 1.23 23.32
N GLY A 829 0.40 2.44 22.97
CA GLY A 829 -0.70 2.65 22.03
C GLY A 829 -1.36 4.02 22.23
N ARG A 830 -2.54 4.18 21.64
CA ARG A 830 -3.43 5.32 21.86
C ARG A 830 -4.73 4.83 22.48
N LEU A 831 -5.22 5.52 23.51
CA LEU A 831 -6.57 5.30 24.01
C LEU A 831 -7.57 5.96 23.07
N GLU A 832 -8.53 5.18 22.59
CA GLU A 832 -9.56 5.65 21.68
C GLU A 832 -10.84 5.93 22.48
N PHE A 833 -11.42 7.12 22.27
CA PHE A 833 -12.71 7.49 22.87
C PHE A 833 -13.69 8.05 21.83
N GLY A 834 -13.50 7.69 20.55
CA GLY A 834 -14.39 8.10 19.45
C GLY A 834 -14.23 9.58 19.06
N LYS A 835 -13.10 10.20 19.41
CA LYS A 835 -12.76 11.58 19.08
C LYS A 835 -11.47 11.64 18.29
N HIS A 836 -11.42 12.59 17.36
CA HIS A 836 -10.21 12.94 16.64
C HIS A 836 -9.15 13.45 17.61
N SER A 837 -7.88 13.20 17.30
CA SER A 837 -6.74 13.52 18.16
C SER A 837 -5.56 13.95 17.30
N PHE A 838 -4.34 13.68 17.74
CA PHE A 838 -3.10 13.91 17.01
C PHE A 838 -2.30 12.61 16.87
N SER A 839 -1.43 12.58 15.86
CA SER A 839 -0.39 11.56 15.72
C SER A 839 0.54 11.55 16.94
N ASP A 840 1.28 10.46 17.14
CA ASP A 840 2.13 10.28 18.32
C ASP A 840 3.13 11.44 18.55
N PRO A 841 3.04 12.18 19.66
CA PRO A 841 3.97 13.26 20.02
C PRO A 841 5.43 12.82 20.17
N TYR A 842 5.68 11.58 20.62
CA TYR A 842 7.03 11.03 20.74
C TYR A 842 7.70 10.81 19.38
N MET A 843 6.91 10.37 18.39
CA MET A 843 7.34 10.26 16.99
C MET A 843 7.60 11.64 16.38
N GLY A 844 6.74 12.61 16.69
CA GLY A 844 6.86 14.01 16.26
C GLY A 844 7.95 14.83 16.94
N ARG A 845 8.62 14.29 17.97
CA ARG A 845 9.62 14.99 18.81
C ARG A 845 9.05 16.19 19.59
N GLU A 846 7.76 16.14 19.92
CA GLU A 846 7.00 17.21 20.60
C GLU A 846 6.79 16.90 22.10
N VAL A 847 7.57 15.99 22.69
CA VAL A 847 7.44 15.63 24.11
C VAL A 847 8.10 16.67 25.00
N GLY A 848 7.37 17.17 26.00
CA GLY A 848 7.88 18.11 27.01
C GLY A 848 7.52 19.57 26.77
N LEU A 849 6.83 19.90 25.68
CA LEU A 849 6.18 21.19 25.51
C LEU A 849 4.88 21.15 26.33
N ARG A 850 4.88 21.82 27.48
CA ARG A 850 3.63 22.15 28.16
C ARG A 850 2.77 22.89 27.15
N ALA A 851 1.56 22.38 26.87
CA ALA A 851 0.54 23.16 26.17
C ALA A 851 0.47 24.53 26.88
N THR A 852 0.76 25.58 26.12
CA THR A 852 0.62 26.96 26.59
C THR A 852 -0.83 27.40 26.45
#